data_AF-A0A5N9IEZ9-F1
#
_entry.id   AF-A0A5N9IEZ9-F1
#
_cell.length_a   1.000
_cell.length_b   1.000
_cell.length_c   1.000
_cell.angle_alpha   90.00
_cell.angle_beta   90.00
_cell.angle_gamma   90.00
#
_symmetry.space_group_name_H-M   'P 1'
#
loop_
_entity.id
_entity.type
_entity.pdbx_description
1 polymer ?
#
loop_
_entity_poly.entity_id
_entity_poly.type
_entity_poly.pdbx_seq_one_letter_code
_entity_poly.pdbx_strand_id
1 'polypeptide(L)'
;MVDQTSQFYAILTNVGAAKQANADALGVPWTFTHMAVGDANPTGLENPPHPLPVATQTTLLNEWRRAPLNQLKVDPNNAAIIIAEQVIPADVGGKWIREIGLYDAAGDLVAVANCAPTFKPLLSQGSGRTQVVRLNLLVSNASNVQLKIDPSVVLATREYVDSRLTEEISKLDNKQSVRAATTANITLSGLRTVDGVVLAAGDRVLVKNQTQAKDNGLYVVASGAWSRSSDADISAEVTPGLVVAVEQGTTLADTIWQLITDAPIVLGTTALTFRDITDGFARLMSPAFTGTPTTPTPAQFDTTPVVVNAAFVKRMGVEYAGYSNYSVSTALALSEVGKLVAFANAATPMTATLPTGGTITPGATVTLLCGQGTLTVTAAAGDSIDAVGVPGDVVMGQGDTAEFIRNGSLWRLIGGTVLLRYSAIMQGENWVTPPQFDNTKKLATAEFVQRALGSFSGAVTYGANVTLTKTDVGKVIRLSGTGFTVTLPLVSTLVEGASLAIQHSGTSGTQTVVVQGGDVIDPGAGLVTSLTLNMGDTAILARAGGSWALISGSAALSYVDRPTLAQFDSSRQLATTEFVQRALGSLSGSTSISASRTLTAADIGKRIELANGVTVTLPDTSTVPQGAAVLISAGPTATTARVTVAASDQLAMNNLSMALPYTLAAGGDFLAIRESNVWRCHFGTEPLRNSPLFAASFSVSGYSKMPNGDIEMWGLTGGSAPGAVTPVTFPMAFPNACHNIQMTYVDSGTQSPASRGGPVQVGSYSKTGFNYSHSGSSSSAQHFWRAKGN
;
A
#
# COMPACT_ATOMS: atom_id res chain seq x y z
N MET A 1 -51.76 11.37 -68.12
CA MET A 1 -52.96 10.70 -67.56
C MET A 1 -52.94 9.29 -68.10
N VAL A 2 -53.08 8.26 -67.26
CA VAL A 2 -53.10 6.85 -67.70
C VAL A 2 -54.53 6.51 -68.10
N ASP A 3 -54.76 6.07 -69.33
CA ASP A 3 -56.05 5.60 -69.84
C ASP A 3 -55.92 4.17 -70.39
N GLN A 4 -57.02 3.55 -70.83
CA GLN A 4 -57.03 2.17 -71.35
C GLN A 4 -56.20 1.98 -72.64
N THR A 5 -55.67 3.06 -73.24
CA THR A 5 -54.78 3.00 -74.42
C THR A 5 -53.30 3.10 -74.05
N SER A 6 -52.98 3.36 -72.78
CA SER A 6 -51.62 3.39 -72.26
C SER A 6 -51.02 1.99 -72.18
N GLN A 7 -49.70 1.85 -72.39
CA GLN A 7 -49.03 0.54 -72.36
C GLN A 7 -49.17 -0.19 -71.00
N PHE A 8 -49.26 0.57 -69.91
CA PHE A 8 -49.50 0.07 -68.56
C PHE A 8 -50.71 0.79 -67.96
N TYR A 9 -51.71 0.04 -67.51
CA TYR A 9 -52.99 0.57 -67.04
C TYR A 9 -53.64 -0.35 -66.01
N ALA A 10 -54.59 0.21 -65.25
CA ALA A 10 -55.41 -0.52 -64.28
C ALA A 10 -56.87 -0.53 -64.74
N ILE A 11 -57.55 -1.66 -64.57
CA ILE A 11 -58.99 -1.79 -64.77
C ILE A 11 -59.66 -2.40 -63.54
N LEU A 12 -60.94 -2.10 -63.36
CA LEU A 12 -61.79 -2.86 -62.44
C LEU A 12 -62.07 -4.25 -63.00
N THR A 13 -62.06 -5.25 -62.13
CA THR A 13 -62.62 -6.56 -62.46
C THR A 13 -64.15 -6.46 -62.48
N ASN A 14 -64.84 -7.45 -63.05
CA ASN A 14 -66.31 -7.52 -63.01
C ASN A 14 -66.83 -7.50 -61.57
N VAL A 15 -66.07 -8.10 -60.63
CA VAL A 15 -66.37 -8.07 -59.19
C VAL A 15 -66.22 -6.65 -58.62
N GLY A 16 -65.10 -5.97 -58.94
CA GLY A 16 -64.87 -4.59 -58.48
C GLY A 16 -65.88 -3.59 -59.03
N ALA A 17 -66.23 -3.67 -60.31
CA ALA A 17 -67.24 -2.81 -60.92
C ALA A 17 -68.62 -2.98 -60.27
N ALA A 18 -69.02 -4.22 -59.97
CA ALA A 18 -70.27 -4.50 -59.26
C ALA A 18 -70.26 -3.95 -57.82
N LYS A 19 -69.15 -4.09 -57.09
CA LYS A 19 -69.01 -3.57 -55.72
C LYS A 19 -68.95 -2.05 -55.66
N GLN A 20 -68.30 -1.42 -56.63
CA GLN A 20 -68.32 0.03 -56.77
C GLN A 20 -69.74 0.56 -56.95
N ALA A 21 -70.49 0.00 -57.89
CA ALA A 21 -71.86 0.41 -58.15
C ALA A 21 -72.75 0.25 -56.92
N ASN A 22 -72.53 -0.81 -56.12
CA ASN A 22 -73.26 -1.03 -54.88
C ASN A 22 -72.91 -0.01 -53.78
N ALA A 23 -71.62 0.32 -53.61
CA ALA A 23 -71.17 1.33 -52.66
C ALA A 23 -71.76 2.72 -52.99
N ASP A 24 -71.77 3.07 -54.28
CA ASP A 24 -72.34 4.31 -54.77
C ASP A 24 -73.86 4.39 -54.59
N ALA A 25 -74.58 3.28 -54.82
CA ALA A 25 -76.03 3.24 -54.66
C ALA A 25 -76.48 3.33 -53.20
N LEU A 26 -75.71 2.77 -52.25
CA LEU A 26 -76.07 2.69 -50.84
C LEU A 26 -75.39 3.74 -49.94
N GLY A 27 -74.45 4.52 -50.47
CA GLY A 27 -73.66 5.50 -49.69
C GLY A 27 -72.79 4.85 -48.61
N VAL A 28 -72.47 3.56 -48.76
CA VAL A 28 -71.68 2.81 -47.79
C VAL A 28 -70.19 2.87 -48.14
N PRO A 29 -69.29 3.01 -47.15
CA PRO A 29 -67.86 3.09 -47.42
C PRO A 29 -67.31 1.81 -48.05
N TRP A 30 -66.63 1.92 -49.20
CA TRP A 30 -65.89 0.81 -49.81
C TRP A 30 -64.40 0.91 -49.44
N THR A 31 -63.90 -0.13 -48.76
CA THR A 31 -62.56 -0.12 -48.17
C THR A 31 -61.64 -1.11 -48.88
N PHE A 32 -60.60 -0.58 -49.53
CA PHE A 32 -59.49 -1.38 -50.05
C PHE A 32 -58.50 -1.67 -48.93
N THR A 33 -58.07 -2.93 -48.81
CA THR A 33 -57.24 -3.34 -47.66
C THR A 33 -55.87 -3.84 -48.08
N HIS A 34 -55.76 -4.55 -49.20
CA HIS A 34 -54.53 -5.19 -49.62
C HIS A 34 -54.24 -4.93 -51.10
N MET A 35 -52.95 -4.91 -51.43
CA MET A 35 -52.48 -4.98 -52.80
C MET A 35 -51.58 -6.21 -52.95
N ALA A 36 -51.70 -6.90 -54.07
CA ALA A 36 -50.84 -8.01 -54.43
C ALA A 36 -50.02 -7.69 -55.67
N VAL A 37 -48.87 -8.36 -55.79
CA VAL A 37 -47.99 -8.30 -56.96
C VAL A 37 -47.62 -9.72 -57.39
N GLY A 38 -47.47 -9.88 -58.71
CA GLY A 38 -47.16 -11.15 -59.34
C GLY A 38 -46.13 -10.99 -60.45
N ASP A 39 -45.50 -12.10 -60.85
CA ASP A 39 -44.53 -12.14 -61.94
C ASP A 39 -45.15 -12.53 -63.28
N ALA A 40 -46.45 -12.91 -63.28
CA ALA A 40 -47.23 -13.40 -64.41
C ALA A 40 -46.56 -14.53 -65.23
N ASN A 41 -45.73 -15.36 -64.60
CA ASN A 41 -44.98 -16.43 -65.27
C ASN A 41 -45.15 -17.81 -64.59
N PRO A 42 -46.37 -18.37 -64.55
CA PRO A 42 -46.64 -19.61 -63.82
C PRO A 42 -45.92 -20.84 -64.39
N THR A 43 -45.50 -20.80 -65.66
CA THR A 43 -44.81 -21.90 -66.36
C THR A 43 -43.29 -21.74 -66.42
N GLY A 44 -42.72 -20.69 -65.81
CA GLY A 44 -41.26 -20.53 -65.67
C GLY A 44 -40.49 -20.21 -66.97
N LEU A 45 -41.14 -19.56 -67.95
CA LEU A 45 -40.49 -19.17 -69.21
C LEU A 45 -39.41 -18.10 -68.98
N GLU A 46 -38.30 -18.15 -69.73
CA GLU A 46 -37.23 -17.14 -69.63
C GLU A 46 -37.72 -15.74 -70.02
N ASN A 47 -38.62 -15.66 -71.00
CA ASN A 47 -39.26 -14.42 -71.47
C ASN A 47 -40.79 -14.59 -71.61
N PRO A 48 -41.55 -14.42 -70.52
CA PRO A 48 -43.02 -14.52 -70.59
C PRO A 48 -43.64 -13.29 -71.29
N PRO A 49 -44.75 -13.47 -72.02
CA PRO A 49 -45.50 -12.33 -72.59
C PRO A 49 -45.99 -11.38 -71.47
N HIS A 50 -46.10 -10.09 -71.76
CA HIS A 50 -46.59 -9.12 -70.78
C HIS A 50 -48.05 -9.41 -70.41
N PRO A 51 -48.41 -9.44 -69.11
CA PRO A 51 -49.78 -9.67 -68.71
C PRO A 51 -50.66 -8.51 -69.16
N LEU A 52 -51.78 -8.82 -69.81
CA LEU A 52 -52.82 -7.84 -70.11
C LEU A 52 -53.92 -7.97 -69.04
N PRO A 53 -54.30 -6.88 -68.36
CA PRO A 53 -55.41 -6.90 -67.40
C PRO A 53 -56.71 -7.29 -68.09
N VAL A 54 -57.43 -8.29 -67.55
CA VAL A 54 -58.72 -8.75 -68.08
C VAL A 54 -59.79 -8.65 -66.98
N ALA A 55 -60.95 -8.07 -67.32
CA ALA A 55 -62.02 -7.81 -66.35
C ALA A 55 -62.60 -9.08 -65.69
N THR A 56 -62.48 -10.24 -66.34
CA THR A 56 -62.94 -11.52 -65.79
C THR A 56 -61.98 -12.16 -64.77
N GLN A 57 -60.82 -11.55 -64.50
CA GLN A 57 -59.86 -12.07 -63.51
C GLN A 57 -60.43 -12.03 -62.10
N THR A 58 -60.32 -13.15 -61.38
CA THR A 58 -60.64 -13.26 -59.95
C THR A 58 -59.39 -13.44 -59.09
N THR A 59 -58.26 -13.79 -59.71
CA THR A 59 -56.92 -13.87 -59.10
C THR A 59 -55.86 -13.37 -60.08
N LEU A 60 -54.67 -13.00 -59.56
CA LEU A 60 -53.49 -12.75 -60.39
C LEU A 60 -52.99 -14.05 -61.03
N LEU A 61 -52.28 -13.95 -62.15
CA LEU A 61 -51.80 -15.09 -62.93
C LEU A 61 -50.72 -15.90 -62.18
N ASN A 62 -49.81 -15.20 -61.50
CA ASN A 62 -48.82 -15.81 -60.59
C ASN A 62 -48.46 -14.84 -59.46
N GLU A 63 -49.34 -14.75 -58.46
CA GLU A 63 -49.14 -13.95 -57.26
C GLU A 63 -47.95 -14.47 -56.43
N TRP A 64 -47.06 -13.56 -56.01
CA TRP A 64 -46.00 -13.93 -55.07
C TRP A 64 -45.98 -13.12 -53.79
N ARG A 65 -46.69 -11.99 -53.73
CA ARG A 65 -46.85 -11.21 -52.50
C ARG A 65 -48.19 -10.51 -52.48
N ARG A 66 -48.84 -10.54 -51.32
CA ARG A 66 -49.97 -9.70 -50.94
C ARG A 66 -49.68 -9.07 -49.58
N ALA A 67 -49.91 -7.76 -49.45
CA ALA A 67 -49.72 -7.06 -48.19
C ALA A 67 -50.72 -5.90 -48.05
N PRO A 68 -50.93 -5.38 -46.82
CA PRO A 68 -51.79 -4.23 -46.60
C PRO A 68 -51.34 -3.00 -47.39
N LEU A 69 -52.28 -2.13 -47.74
CA LEU A 69 -51.98 -0.83 -48.33
C LEU A 69 -51.28 0.09 -47.34
N ASN A 70 -50.29 0.83 -47.83
CA ASN A 70 -49.63 1.90 -47.09
C ASN A 70 -50.51 3.16 -47.17
N GLN A 71 -50.76 3.66 -48.38
CA GLN A 71 -51.55 4.87 -48.60
C GLN A 71 -52.71 4.61 -49.56
N LEU A 72 -53.88 5.17 -49.21
CA LEU A 72 -55.02 5.28 -50.10
C LEU A 72 -55.54 6.74 -50.05
N LYS A 73 -55.44 7.45 -51.18
CA LYS A 73 -55.89 8.84 -51.31
C LYS A 73 -56.54 9.13 -52.66
N VAL A 74 -57.28 10.22 -52.73
CA VAL A 74 -57.77 10.80 -53.99
C VAL A 74 -56.66 11.67 -54.59
N ASP A 75 -56.53 11.69 -55.91
CA ASP A 75 -55.59 12.58 -56.61
C ASP A 75 -56.00 14.06 -56.39
N PRO A 76 -55.09 14.95 -55.92
CA PRO A 76 -55.40 16.37 -55.71
C PRO A 76 -55.87 17.11 -56.97
N ASN A 77 -55.51 16.62 -58.16
CA ASN A 77 -55.85 17.24 -59.44
C ASN A 77 -57.05 16.58 -60.14
N ASN A 78 -57.47 15.38 -59.71
CA ASN A 78 -58.61 14.68 -60.29
C ASN A 78 -59.33 13.79 -59.26
N ALA A 79 -60.51 14.23 -58.82
CA ALA A 79 -61.31 13.53 -57.84
C ALA A 79 -61.80 12.13 -58.26
N ALA A 80 -61.72 11.78 -59.56
CA ALA A 80 -62.11 10.47 -60.10
C ALA A 80 -60.97 9.42 -60.12
N ILE A 81 -59.77 9.79 -59.65
CA ILE A 81 -58.62 8.87 -59.58
C ILE A 81 -58.31 8.56 -58.12
N ILE A 82 -58.27 7.27 -57.82
CA ILE A 82 -57.79 6.75 -56.54
C ILE A 82 -56.37 6.27 -56.73
N ILE A 83 -55.50 6.71 -55.83
CA ILE A 83 -54.10 6.29 -55.77
C ILE A 83 -53.96 5.33 -54.60
N ALA A 84 -53.70 4.06 -54.92
CA ALA A 84 -53.36 3.03 -53.95
C ALA A 84 -51.86 2.75 -54.01
N GLU A 85 -51.20 2.72 -52.86
CA GLU A 85 -49.77 2.46 -52.76
C GLU A 85 -49.46 1.34 -51.78
N GLN A 86 -48.54 0.47 -52.19
CA GLN A 86 -47.89 -0.50 -51.34
C GLN A 86 -46.38 -0.33 -51.42
N VAL A 87 -45.71 -0.37 -50.28
CA VAL A 87 -44.25 -0.40 -50.18
C VAL A 87 -43.80 -1.85 -49.98
N ILE A 88 -42.93 -2.33 -50.87
CA ILE A 88 -42.25 -3.63 -50.73
C ILE A 88 -40.86 -3.36 -50.14
N PRO A 89 -40.60 -3.74 -48.87
CA PRO A 89 -39.33 -3.51 -48.20
C PRO A 89 -38.19 -4.35 -48.80
N ALA A 90 -36.95 -4.03 -48.45
CA ALA A 90 -35.74 -4.60 -49.08
C ALA A 90 -35.50 -6.10 -48.77
N ASP A 91 -36.09 -6.60 -47.68
CA ASP A 91 -36.02 -7.98 -47.21
C ASP A 91 -37.01 -8.92 -47.91
N VAL A 92 -37.94 -8.39 -48.70
CA VAL A 92 -38.93 -9.16 -49.46
C VAL A 92 -38.77 -8.92 -50.97
N GLY A 93 -38.62 -9.98 -51.77
CA GLY A 93 -38.34 -9.88 -53.20
C GLY A 93 -37.84 -11.20 -53.82
N GLY A 94 -36.91 -11.08 -54.76
CA GLY A 94 -36.28 -12.19 -55.48
C GLY A 94 -37.04 -12.63 -56.72
N LYS A 95 -38.08 -11.86 -57.08
CA LYS A 95 -39.02 -12.14 -58.18
C LYS A 95 -39.30 -10.88 -58.99
N TRP A 96 -39.75 -11.08 -60.23
CA TRP A 96 -40.21 -9.99 -61.09
C TRP A 96 -41.59 -9.50 -60.64
N ILE A 97 -41.87 -8.23 -60.88
CA ILE A 97 -43.20 -7.64 -60.76
C ILE A 97 -43.65 -7.26 -62.16
N ARG A 98 -44.78 -7.82 -62.59
CA ARG A 98 -45.39 -7.58 -63.92
C ARG A 98 -46.89 -7.34 -63.84
N GLU A 99 -47.54 -7.86 -62.80
CA GLU A 99 -48.96 -7.66 -62.53
C GLU A 99 -49.17 -7.17 -61.10
N ILE A 100 -50.22 -6.37 -60.91
CA ILE A 100 -50.61 -5.77 -59.64
C ILE A 100 -52.13 -5.99 -59.48
N GLY A 101 -52.55 -6.45 -58.31
CA GLY A 101 -53.96 -6.64 -57.96
C GLY A 101 -54.34 -5.82 -56.73
N LEU A 102 -55.52 -5.23 -56.71
CA LEU A 102 -56.10 -4.54 -55.55
C LEU A 102 -57.24 -5.36 -54.97
N TYR A 103 -57.27 -5.50 -53.65
CA TYR A 103 -58.22 -6.32 -52.92
C TYR A 103 -58.97 -5.49 -51.88
N ASP A 104 -60.27 -5.77 -51.74
CA ASP A 104 -61.11 -5.12 -50.73
C ASP A 104 -61.11 -5.84 -49.38
N ALA A 105 -61.85 -5.30 -48.41
CA ALA A 105 -61.95 -5.88 -47.06
C ALA A 105 -62.59 -7.29 -47.02
N ALA A 106 -63.33 -7.70 -48.05
CA ALA A 106 -63.87 -9.06 -48.16
C ALA A 106 -62.84 -10.04 -48.77
N GLY A 107 -61.70 -9.55 -49.26
CA GLY A 107 -60.63 -10.35 -49.83
C GLY A 107 -60.77 -10.62 -51.33
N ASP A 108 -61.73 -9.98 -52.02
CA ASP A 108 -61.97 -10.17 -53.45
C ASP A 108 -61.02 -9.30 -54.30
N LEU A 109 -60.57 -9.82 -55.45
CA LEU A 109 -59.78 -9.05 -56.42
C LEU A 109 -60.69 -8.07 -57.17
N VAL A 110 -60.56 -6.78 -56.87
CA VAL A 110 -61.46 -5.72 -57.34
C VAL A 110 -60.86 -4.86 -58.45
N ALA A 111 -59.54 -4.75 -58.51
CA ALA A 111 -58.86 -4.13 -59.65
C ALA A 111 -57.59 -4.89 -60.01
N VAL A 112 -57.25 -4.90 -61.29
CA VAL A 112 -56.03 -5.54 -61.81
C VAL A 112 -55.33 -4.58 -62.77
N ALA A 113 -54.00 -4.55 -62.68
CA ALA A 113 -53.15 -3.68 -63.48
C ALA A 113 -51.90 -4.43 -63.95
N ASN A 114 -51.38 -4.03 -65.09
CA ASN A 114 -50.06 -4.43 -65.55
C ASN A 114 -49.04 -3.32 -65.25
N CYS A 115 -47.77 -3.68 -65.20
CA CYS A 115 -46.69 -2.72 -65.03
C CYS A 115 -45.45 -3.13 -65.81
N ALA A 116 -44.55 -2.17 -66.03
CA ALA A 116 -43.27 -2.44 -66.69
C ALA A 116 -42.49 -3.51 -65.90
N PRO A 117 -42.02 -4.59 -66.56
CA PRO A 117 -41.30 -5.66 -65.87
C PRO A 117 -40.15 -5.10 -65.04
N THR A 118 -40.27 -5.24 -63.72
CA THR A 118 -39.27 -4.72 -62.78
C THR A 118 -38.83 -5.84 -61.86
N PHE A 119 -37.53 -6.14 -61.84
CA PHE A 119 -36.99 -7.10 -60.89
C PHE A 119 -36.85 -6.45 -59.51
N LYS A 120 -37.45 -7.08 -58.49
CA LYS A 120 -37.35 -6.64 -57.10
C LYS A 120 -36.34 -7.55 -56.39
N PRO A 121 -35.05 -7.20 -56.33
CA PRO A 121 -34.04 -8.05 -55.70
C PRO A 121 -34.24 -8.14 -54.18
N LEU A 122 -33.80 -9.26 -53.61
CA LEU A 122 -33.66 -9.44 -52.16
C LEU A 122 -32.33 -8.87 -51.69
N LEU A 123 -32.29 -8.38 -50.45
CA LEU A 123 -31.04 -7.99 -49.79
C LEU A 123 -29.98 -9.11 -49.82
N SER A 124 -30.40 -10.38 -49.65
CA SER A 124 -29.51 -11.55 -49.71
C SER A 124 -28.92 -11.83 -51.10
N GLN A 125 -29.46 -11.23 -52.16
CA GLN A 125 -28.92 -11.30 -53.52
C GLN A 125 -27.90 -10.19 -53.81
N GLY A 126 -27.44 -9.47 -52.77
CA GLY A 126 -26.43 -8.42 -52.88
C GLY A 126 -26.98 -7.04 -53.32
N SER A 127 -28.29 -6.91 -53.51
CA SER A 127 -28.94 -5.63 -53.88
C SER A 127 -30.30 -5.53 -53.21
N GLY A 128 -30.35 -5.06 -51.96
CA GLY A 128 -31.61 -4.80 -51.28
C GLY A 128 -32.19 -3.46 -51.74
N ARG A 129 -33.34 -3.46 -52.42
CA ARG A 129 -34.03 -2.23 -52.85
C ARG A 129 -35.42 -2.19 -52.22
N THR A 130 -35.82 -1.08 -51.61
CA THR A 130 -37.23 -0.83 -51.27
C THR A 130 -37.95 -0.31 -52.51
N GLN A 131 -39.11 -0.88 -52.85
CA GLN A 131 -39.86 -0.51 -54.04
C GLN A 131 -41.28 -0.09 -53.66
N VAL A 132 -41.65 1.13 -54.03
CA VAL A 132 -43.05 1.58 -53.94
C VAL A 132 -43.76 1.15 -55.22
N VAL A 133 -44.87 0.45 -55.05
CA VAL A 133 -45.80 0.06 -56.11
C VAL A 133 -47.02 0.95 -55.97
N ARG A 134 -47.26 1.78 -56.98
CA ARG A 134 -48.41 2.68 -57.07
C ARG A 134 -49.35 2.19 -58.15
N LEU A 135 -50.62 2.04 -57.80
CA LEU A 135 -51.71 1.75 -58.72
C LEU A 135 -52.65 2.96 -58.73
N ASN A 136 -52.79 3.57 -59.91
CA ASN A 136 -53.77 4.63 -60.15
C ASN A 136 -55.01 3.99 -60.77
N LEU A 137 -56.13 4.01 -60.07
CA LEU A 137 -57.39 3.43 -60.51
C LEU A 137 -58.39 4.54 -60.82
N LEU A 138 -58.96 4.50 -62.02
CA LEU A 138 -60.08 5.38 -62.37
C LEU A 138 -61.39 4.78 -61.83
N VAL A 139 -62.17 5.61 -61.15
CA VAL A 139 -63.44 5.26 -60.52
C VAL A 139 -64.54 6.24 -60.93
N SER A 140 -65.79 5.79 -60.96
CA SER A 140 -66.95 6.65 -61.25
C SER A 140 -67.20 7.68 -60.14
N ASN A 141 -66.94 7.32 -58.87
CA ASN A 141 -67.04 8.20 -57.71
C ASN A 141 -66.06 7.75 -56.61
N ALA A 142 -65.30 8.68 -56.03
CA ALA A 142 -64.35 8.42 -54.95
C ALA A 142 -64.87 8.85 -53.56
N SER A 143 -66.01 9.55 -53.46
CA SER A 143 -66.56 10.06 -52.19
C SER A 143 -66.94 8.95 -51.22
N ASN A 144 -67.33 7.78 -51.73
CA ASN A 144 -67.70 6.62 -50.91
C ASN A 144 -66.51 5.68 -50.62
N VAL A 145 -65.30 6.02 -51.06
CA VAL A 145 -64.12 5.22 -50.73
C VAL A 145 -63.54 5.69 -49.40
N GLN A 146 -63.44 4.77 -48.44
CA GLN A 146 -62.87 5.11 -47.14
C GLN A 146 -61.36 5.31 -47.29
N LEU A 147 -60.92 6.57 -47.19
CA LEU A 147 -59.50 6.90 -47.24
C LEU A 147 -58.80 6.35 -46.00
N LYS A 148 -57.84 5.47 -46.23
CA LYS A 148 -56.99 4.92 -45.19
C LYS A 148 -55.59 5.48 -45.35
N ILE A 149 -55.17 6.26 -44.35
CA ILE A 149 -53.77 6.49 -44.07
C ILE A 149 -53.50 5.63 -42.84
N ASP A 150 -52.72 4.57 -42.97
CA ASP A 150 -52.21 3.85 -41.80
C ASP A 150 -50.95 4.59 -41.33
N PRO A 151 -51.02 5.45 -40.29
CA PRO A 151 -49.88 6.30 -39.91
C PRO A 151 -48.75 5.47 -39.30
N SER A 152 -48.98 4.19 -39.00
CA SER A 152 -47.95 3.27 -38.53
C SER A 152 -47.06 2.73 -39.66
N VAL A 153 -47.40 2.99 -40.94
CA VAL A 153 -46.67 2.46 -42.10
C VAL A 153 -46.47 3.47 -43.26
N VAL A 154 -46.58 4.80 -43.08
CA VAL A 154 -46.49 5.77 -44.23
C VAL A 154 -45.70 7.07 -43.94
N LEU A 155 -44.92 7.51 -44.92
CA LEU A 155 -44.19 8.81 -44.99
C LEU A 155 -45.14 10.01 -45.29
N ALA A 156 -45.05 11.13 -44.56
CA ALA A 156 -45.80 12.37 -44.81
C ALA A 156 -45.20 13.25 -45.95
N THR A 157 -46.03 14.04 -46.66
CA THR A 157 -45.57 15.01 -47.68
C THR A 157 -45.05 16.31 -47.04
N ARG A 158 -43.97 16.88 -47.59
CA ARG A 158 -43.27 18.05 -47.02
C ARG A 158 -44.16 19.30 -46.83
N GLU A 159 -44.95 19.70 -47.83
CA GLU A 159 -45.75 20.93 -47.77
C GLU A 159 -46.82 20.93 -46.67
N TYR A 160 -47.48 19.77 -46.47
CA TYR A 160 -48.43 19.60 -45.38
C TYR A 160 -47.76 19.77 -44.01
N VAL A 161 -46.54 19.28 -43.88
CA VAL A 161 -45.76 19.41 -42.64
C VAL A 161 -45.37 20.86 -42.42
N ASP A 162 -44.87 21.56 -43.44
CA ASP A 162 -44.36 22.93 -43.33
C ASP A 162 -45.45 23.96 -42.95
N SER A 163 -46.66 23.84 -43.50
CA SER A 163 -47.77 24.77 -43.20
C SER A 163 -48.34 24.57 -41.80
N ARG A 164 -48.65 23.33 -41.44
CA ARG A 164 -49.16 22.99 -40.09
C ARG A 164 -48.14 23.32 -39.01
N LEU A 165 -46.85 23.19 -39.29
CA LEU A 165 -45.79 23.55 -38.37
C LEU A 165 -45.79 25.06 -38.09
N THR A 166 -45.92 25.89 -39.12
CA THR A 166 -45.88 27.36 -38.97
C THR A 166 -47.05 27.89 -38.14
N GLU A 167 -48.27 27.43 -38.41
CA GLU A 167 -49.48 27.87 -37.68
C GLU A 167 -49.44 27.51 -36.19
N GLU A 168 -49.00 26.30 -35.86
CA GLU A 168 -48.95 25.86 -34.46
C GLU A 168 -47.78 26.50 -33.71
N ILE A 169 -46.66 26.83 -34.38
CA ILE A 169 -45.56 27.58 -33.77
C ILE A 169 -45.99 29.01 -33.40
N SER A 170 -46.73 29.70 -34.25
CA SER A 170 -47.17 31.09 -33.95
C SER A 170 -48.11 31.19 -32.75
N LYS A 171 -48.84 30.11 -32.40
CA LYS A 171 -49.71 30.06 -31.21
C LYS A 171 -48.97 29.80 -29.90
N LEU A 172 -47.69 29.44 -29.94
CA LEU A 172 -46.92 29.23 -28.72
C LEU A 172 -46.78 30.54 -27.94
N ASP A 173 -46.84 30.46 -26.61
CA ASP A 173 -46.65 31.61 -25.73
C ASP A 173 -45.23 32.17 -25.82
N ASN A 174 -44.23 31.32 -26.07
CA ASN A 174 -42.84 31.75 -26.26
C ASN A 174 -42.67 32.34 -27.67
N LYS A 175 -42.49 33.65 -27.75
CA LYS A 175 -42.31 34.37 -29.01
C LYS A 175 -40.84 34.52 -29.36
N GLN A 176 -40.57 34.77 -30.64
CA GLN A 176 -39.24 35.17 -31.06
C GLN A 176 -38.82 36.43 -30.32
N SER A 177 -37.56 36.47 -29.89
CA SER A 177 -36.94 37.59 -29.19
C SER A 177 -37.15 38.92 -29.91
N VAL A 178 -37.16 39.99 -29.13
CA VAL A 178 -37.18 41.36 -29.62
C VAL A 178 -35.80 41.97 -29.46
N ARG A 179 -35.46 42.84 -30.40
CA ARG A 179 -34.19 43.55 -30.39
C ARG A 179 -34.07 44.51 -29.22
N ALA A 180 -35.15 45.20 -28.88
CA ALA A 180 -35.24 46.13 -27.76
C ALA A 180 -36.65 46.19 -27.18
N ALA A 181 -36.77 46.76 -25.97
CA ALA A 181 -38.06 47.02 -25.33
C ALA A 181 -38.20 48.51 -24.99
N THR A 182 -39.41 49.06 -25.10
CA THR A 182 -39.66 50.46 -24.78
C THR A 182 -39.39 50.76 -23.30
N THR A 183 -38.87 51.94 -23.00
CA THR A 183 -38.75 52.49 -21.63
C THR A 183 -39.74 53.65 -21.37
N ALA A 184 -40.38 54.16 -22.42
CA ALA A 184 -41.38 55.22 -22.42
C ALA A 184 -42.32 55.10 -23.63
N ASN A 185 -43.37 55.92 -23.69
CA ASN A 185 -44.31 55.96 -24.82
C ASN A 185 -43.63 56.41 -26.12
N ILE A 186 -43.93 55.74 -27.24
CA ILE A 186 -43.36 56.04 -28.57
C ILE A 186 -44.44 56.15 -29.66
N THR A 187 -44.08 56.75 -30.79
CA THR A 187 -44.90 56.69 -32.01
C THR A 187 -44.55 55.41 -32.78
N LEU A 188 -45.54 54.60 -33.14
CA LEU A 188 -45.36 53.32 -33.85
C LEU A 188 -45.18 53.52 -35.37
N SER A 189 -44.20 54.33 -35.75
CA SER A 189 -43.86 54.63 -37.14
C SER A 189 -42.43 55.17 -37.24
N GLY A 190 -41.76 54.95 -38.38
CA GLY A 190 -40.41 55.46 -38.64
C GLY A 190 -39.30 54.74 -37.87
N LEU A 191 -38.06 54.91 -38.33
CA LEU A 191 -36.87 54.38 -37.66
C LEU A 191 -36.50 55.28 -36.46
N ARG A 192 -36.20 54.70 -35.31
CA ARG A 192 -35.93 55.43 -34.05
C ARG A 192 -35.03 54.64 -33.11
N THR A 193 -34.56 55.29 -32.06
CA THR A 193 -33.79 54.66 -30.98
C THR A 193 -34.71 54.24 -29.83
N VAL A 194 -34.58 53.01 -29.34
CA VAL A 194 -35.32 52.47 -28.18
C VAL A 194 -34.32 51.87 -27.19
N ASP A 195 -34.38 52.29 -25.92
CA ASP A 195 -33.43 51.90 -24.85
C ASP A 195 -31.94 52.00 -25.24
N GLY A 196 -31.59 53.00 -26.04
CA GLY A 196 -30.22 53.20 -26.54
C GLY A 196 -29.86 52.42 -27.81
N VAL A 197 -30.77 51.57 -28.33
CA VAL A 197 -30.57 50.78 -29.57
C VAL A 197 -31.20 51.50 -30.77
N VAL A 198 -30.42 51.78 -31.82
CA VAL A 198 -30.92 52.34 -33.08
C VAL A 198 -31.58 51.22 -33.91
N LEU A 199 -32.89 51.36 -34.16
CA LEU A 199 -33.67 50.33 -34.83
C LEU A 199 -33.62 50.45 -36.37
N ALA A 200 -33.52 49.31 -37.05
CA ALA A 200 -33.61 49.16 -38.49
C ALA A 200 -34.97 48.60 -38.92
N ALA A 201 -35.34 48.79 -40.19
CA ALA A 201 -36.56 48.18 -40.74
C ALA A 201 -36.44 46.64 -40.68
N GLY A 202 -37.47 45.98 -40.14
CA GLY A 202 -37.49 44.54 -39.87
C GLY A 202 -37.15 44.14 -38.44
N ASP A 203 -36.59 45.05 -37.62
CA ASP A 203 -36.32 44.75 -36.20
C ASP A 203 -37.64 44.53 -35.43
N ARG A 204 -37.60 43.62 -34.44
CA ARG A 204 -38.74 43.36 -33.55
C ARG A 204 -38.57 44.16 -32.26
N VAL A 205 -39.64 44.79 -31.77
CA VAL A 205 -39.62 45.58 -30.53
C VAL A 205 -40.78 45.18 -29.63
N LEU A 206 -40.48 44.97 -28.34
CA LEU A 206 -41.51 44.90 -27.31
C LEU A 206 -41.94 46.32 -26.96
N VAL A 207 -43.15 46.66 -27.39
CA VAL A 207 -43.81 47.91 -27.06
C VAL A 207 -44.67 47.67 -25.84
N LYS A 208 -44.25 48.17 -24.67
CA LYS A 208 -44.92 47.94 -23.39
C LYS A 208 -45.29 49.21 -22.62
N ASN A 209 -44.93 50.38 -23.14
CA ASN A 209 -45.10 51.67 -22.47
C ASN A 209 -46.00 52.66 -23.26
N GLN A 210 -46.89 52.18 -24.12
CA GLN A 210 -47.85 53.07 -24.79
C GLN A 210 -48.82 53.67 -23.79
N THR A 211 -49.24 54.92 -24.05
CA THR A 211 -50.27 55.60 -23.26
C THR A 211 -51.60 54.82 -23.26
N GLN A 212 -51.97 54.25 -24.41
CA GLN A 212 -53.08 53.30 -24.50
C GLN A 212 -52.52 51.87 -24.44
N ALA A 213 -52.71 51.19 -23.32
CA ALA A 213 -52.13 49.86 -23.11
C ALA A 213 -52.63 48.80 -24.12
N LYS A 214 -53.75 49.01 -24.81
CA LYS A 214 -54.22 48.13 -25.91
C LYS A 214 -53.28 48.12 -27.13
N ASP A 215 -52.47 49.18 -27.26
CA ASP A 215 -51.50 49.33 -28.34
C ASP A 215 -50.13 48.71 -27.96
N ASN A 216 -49.95 48.24 -26.73
CA ASN A 216 -48.78 47.45 -26.35
C ASN A 216 -48.78 46.10 -27.10
N GLY A 217 -47.60 45.54 -27.34
CA GLY A 217 -47.44 44.27 -28.04
C GLY A 217 -46.08 44.15 -28.72
N LEU A 218 -45.96 43.13 -29.58
CA LEU A 218 -44.77 42.90 -30.40
C LEU A 218 -44.97 43.54 -31.76
N TYR A 219 -44.03 44.40 -32.16
CA TYR A 219 -44.10 45.14 -33.42
C TYR A 219 -42.84 44.92 -34.26
N VAL A 220 -43.03 44.98 -35.58
CA VAL A 220 -41.95 45.01 -36.57
C VAL A 220 -41.73 46.45 -37.01
N VAL A 221 -40.50 46.91 -36.87
CA VAL A 221 -40.07 48.27 -37.18
C VAL A 221 -40.10 48.49 -38.70
N ALA A 222 -40.62 49.62 -39.13
CA ALA A 222 -40.64 50.05 -40.52
C ALA A 222 -40.35 51.55 -40.65
N SER A 223 -40.00 52.00 -41.85
CA SER A 223 -39.88 53.44 -42.17
C SER A 223 -41.25 54.15 -42.16
N GLY A 224 -42.32 53.42 -42.47
CA GLY A 224 -43.71 53.83 -42.29
C GLY A 224 -44.29 53.36 -40.95
N ALA A 225 -45.61 53.17 -40.90
CA ALA A 225 -46.29 52.62 -39.73
C ALA A 225 -45.76 51.22 -39.39
N TRP A 226 -45.55 50.95 -38.11
CA TRP A 226 -45.13 49.63 -37.64
C TRP A 226 -46.34 48.70 -37.61
N SER A 227 -46.15 47.46 -38.05
CA SER A 227 -47.17 46.40 -37.94
C SER A 227 -46.88 45.53 -36.72
N ARG A 228 -47.90 44.85 -36.20
CA ARG A 228 -47.68 43.76 -35.25
C ARG A 228 -46.86 42.66 -35.93
N SER A 229 -46.10 41.92 -35.13
CA SER A 229 -45.35 40.78 -35.64
C SER A 229 -46.29 39.63 -36.00
N SER A 230 -45.92 38.82 -37.00
CA SER A 230 -46.75 37.73 -37.56
C SER A 230 -47.02 36.55 -36.61
N ASP A 231 -46.44 36.58 -35.42
CA ASP A 231 -46.64 35.63 -34.32
C ASP A 231 -47.41 36.26 -33.15
N ALA A 232 -47.93 37.47 -33.33
CA ALA A 232 -48.72 38.23 -32.37
C ALA A 232 -49.67 39.23 -33.06
N ASP A 233 -50.12 38.93 -34.29
CA ASP A 233 -50.95 39.82 -35.12
C ASP A 233 -52.44 39.46 -35.09
N ILE A 234 -52.80 38.27 -34.60
CA ILE A 234 -54.18 37.86 -34.34
C ILE A 234 -54.43 37.54 -32.85
N SER A 235 -55.68 37.69 -32.41
CA SER A 235 -56.07 37.47 -30.99
C SER A 235 -55.78 36.06 -30.48
N ALA A 236 -55.78 35.05 -31.35
CA ALA A 236 -55.50 33.66 -30.97
C ALA A 236 -54.02 33.41 -30.61
N GLU A 237 -53.11 34.31 -31.02
CA GLU A 237 -51.66 34.20 -30.77
C GLU A 237 -51.21 34.98 -29.53
N VAL A 238 -52.09 35.81 -28.97
CA VAL A 238 -51.79 36.70 -27.84
C VAL A 238 -52.62 36.28 -26.65
N THR A 239 -52.01 35.46 -25.82
CA THR A 239 -52.60 34.76 -24.67
C THR A 239 -51.96 35.22 -23.36
N PRO A 240 -52.68 35.14 -22.22
CA PRO A 240 -52.06 35.32 -20.91
C PRO A 240 -50.96 34.29 -20.75
N GLY A 241 -49.71 34.73 -20.57
CA GLY A 241 -48.57 33.82 -20.63
C GLY A 241 -47.61 34.07 -21.77
N LEU A 242 -47.96 34.86 -22.79
CA LEU A 242 -47.02 35.22 -23.86
C LEU A 242 -45.70 35.76 -23.27
N VAL A 243 -44.59 35.11 -23.58
CA VAL A 243 -43.25 35.44 -23.10
C VAL A 243 -42.37 35.89 -24.26
N VAL A 244 -41.58 36.94 -24.03
CA VAL A 244 -40.59 37.43 -25.00
C VAL A 244 -39.30 37.85 -24.29
N ALA A 245 -38.16 37.48 -24.86
CA ALA A 245 -36.84 37.91 -24.41
C ALA A 245 -36.39 39.18 -25.14
N VAL A 246 -35.66 40.05 -24.43
CA VAL A 246 -35.09 41.29 -24.98
C VAL A 246 -33.59 41.12 -25.16
N GLU A 247 -33.11 41.29 -26.39
CA GLU A 247 -31.70 41.02 -26.74
C GLU A 247 -30.76 42.18 -26.40
N GLN A 248 -31.19 43.42 -26.61
CA GLN A 248 -30.33 44.60 -26.47
C GLN A 248 -31.07 45.75 -25.79
N GLY A 249 -30.29 46.66 -25.23
CA GLY A 249 -30.79 47.76 -24.45
C GLY A 249 -29.77 48.22 -23.41
N THR A 250 -29.84 49.47 -23.01
CA THR A 250 -29.00 50.00 -21.91
C THR A 250 -29.51 49.50 -20.56
N THR A 251 -30.83 49.38 -20.43
CA THR A 251 -31.49 49.04 -19.16
C THR A 251 -32.22 47.71 -19.21
N LEU A 252 -32.75 47.31 -20.37
CA LEU A 252 -33.63 46.15 -20.52
C LEU A 252 -32.99 44.97 -21.27
N ALA A 253 -31.68 45.02 -21.57
CA ALA A 253 -30.97 43.89 -22.17
C ALA A 253 -31.03 42.64 -21.28
N ASP A 254 -31.19 41.49 -21.92
CA ASP A 254 -31.24 40.16 -21.30
C ASP A 254 -32.41 39.96 -20.32
N THR A 255 -33.47 40.77 -20.45
CA THR A 255 -34.70 40.61 -19.65
C THR A 255 -35.71 39.74 -20.38
N ILE A 256 -36.61 39.12 -19.61
CA ILE A 256 -37.73 38.33 -20.13
C ILE A 256 -39.02 38.94 -19.63
N TRP A 257 -39.94 39.20 -20.56
CA TRP A 257 -41.21 39.85 -20.26
C TRP A 257 -42.37 38.91 -20.56
N GLN A 258 -43.29 38.80 -19.60
CA GLN A 258 -44.52 38.03 -19.72
C GLN A 258 -45.73 38.97 -19.81
N LEU A 259 -46.65 38.68 -20.74
CA LEU A 259 -47.99 39.26 -20.77
C LEU A 259 -48.81 38.70 -19.61
N ILE A 260 -49.18 39.57 -18.67
CA ILE A 260 -49.93 39.22 -17.45
C ILE A 260 -51.41 39.65 -17.52
N THR A 261 -51.86 40.16 -18.66
CA THR A 261 -53.29 40.44 -18.89
C THR A 261 -54.05 39.12 -18.98
N ASP A 262 -55.10 38.94 -18.17
CA ASP A 262 -55.97 37.76 -18.20
C ASP A 262 -56.89 37.70 -19.44
N ALA A 263 -57.28 36.47 -19.84
CA ALA A 263 -58.16 36.22 -20.99
C ALA A 263 -59.64 36.55 -20.67
N PRO A 264 -60.49 36.85 -21.68
CA PRO A 264 -60.23 36.82 -23.13
C PRO A 264 -59.52 38.08 -23.65
N ILE A 265 -58.56 37.90 -24.56
CA ILE A 265 -57.81 38.98 -25.21
C ILE A 265 -58.34 39.21 -26.63
N VAL A 266 -58.69 40.46 -26.94
CA VAL A 266 -59.04 40.91 -28.29
C VAL A 266 -58.10 42.04 -28.70
N LEU A 267 -57.26 41.81 -29.71
CA LEU A 267 -56.29 42.80 -30.17
C LEU A 267 -56.96 44.10 -30.63
N GLY A 268 -56.32 45.23 -30.29
CA GLY A 268 -56.85 46.58 -30.56
C GLY A 268 -57.94 47.06 -29.59
N THR A 269 -58.40 46.19 -28.67
CA THR A 269 -59.44 46.53 -27.68
C THR A 269 -58.96 46.28 -26.23
N THR A 270 -58.45 45.09 -25.92
CA THR A 270 -57.99 44.72 -24.56
C THR A 270 -56.66 45.39 -24.22
N ALA A 271 -56.52 45.94 -23.00
CA ALA A 271 -55.27 46.51 -22.50
C ALA A 271 -54.21 45.43 -22.23
N LEU A 272 -53.00 45.57 -22.79
CA LEU A 272 -51.93 44.58 -22.69
C LEU A 272 -50.84 45.06 -21.73
N THR A 273 -50.63 44.32 -20.63
CA THR A 273 -49.69 44.63 -19.56
C THR A 273 -48.58 43.59 -19.50
N PHE A 274 -47.34 44.03 -19.61
CA PHE A 274 -46.16 43.16 -19.54
C PHE A 274 -45.43 43.36 -18.22
N ARG A 275 -44.92 42.27 -17.64
CA ARG A 275 -44.08 42.27 -16.43
C ARG A 275 -42.75 41.61 -16.70
N ASP A 276 -41.68 42.21 -16.18
CA ASP A 276 -40.35 41.59 -16.15
C ASP A 276 -40.37 40.43 -15.15
N ILE A 277 -40.15 39.22 -15.65
CA ILE A 277 -40.10 38.01 -14.82
C ILE A 277 -38.67 37.64 -14.42
N THR A 278 -37.68 38.45 -14.82
CA THR A 278 -36.28 38.34 -14.36
C THR A 278 -35.97 39.25 -13.17
N ASP A 279 -36.87 40.17 -12.83
CA ASP A 279 -36.75 41.05 -11.65
C ASP A 279 -36.73 40.23 -10.34
N GLY A 280 -35.68 40.39 -9.54
CA GLY A 280 -35.43 39.62 -8.30
C GLY A 280 -34.71 38.28 -8.48
N PHE A 281 -34.51 37.79 -9.70
CA PHE A 281 -33.65 36.64 -9.97
C PHE A 281 -32.20 37.08 -10.21
N ALA A 282 -31.25 36.23 -9.82
CA ALA A 282 -29.86 36.43 -10.23
C ALA A 282 -29.77 36.27 -11.75
N ARG A 283 -29.16 37.24 -12.44
CA ARG A 283 -28.97 37.20 -13.91
C ARG A 283 -28.25 35.90 -14.29
N LEU A 284 -28.43 35.40 -15.53
CA LEU A 284 -27.91 34.11 -16.02
C LEU A 284 -26.39 33.90 -15.80
N MET A 285 -25.64 34.97 -15.55
CA MET A 285 -24.22 34.95 -15.14
C MET A 285 -23.96 34.72 -13.64
N SER A 286 -24.99 34.50 -12.80
CA SER A 286 -24.82 34.24 -11.36
C SER A 286 -25.80 33.21 -10.75
N PRO A 287 -25.90 31.98 -11.28
CA PRO A 287 -26.71 30.91 -10.68
C PRO A 287 -26.06 30.24 -9.45
N ALA A 288 -24.80 30.55 -9.15
CA ALA A 288 -24.22 30.41 -7.82
C ALA A 288 -24.13 31.83 -7.20
N PHE A 289 -23.93 31.99 -5.90
CA PHE A 289 -23.56 33.27 -5.30
C PHE A 289 -22.17 33.74 -5.79
N THR A 290 -22.00 33.91 -7.10
CA THR A 290 -20.77 34.29 -7.80
C THR A 290 -20.75 35.81 -7.96
N GLY A 291 -19.58 36.42 -7.75
CA GLY A 291 -19.45 37.87 -7.62
C GLY A 291 -19.47 38.31 -6.15
N THR A 292 -20.07 39.47 -5.86
CA THR A 292 -20.15 40.09 -4.52
C THR A 292 -21.60 40.29 -4.06
N PRO A 293 -22.39 39.20 -3.89
CA PRO A 293 -23.76 39.31 -3.42
C PRO A 293 -23.79 39.92 -2.00
N THR A 294 -24.58 40.96 -1.80
CA THR A 294 -24.70 41.66 -0.52
C THR A 294 -25.91 41.16 0.25
N THR A 295 -25.72 40.77 1.52
CA THR A 295 -26.80 40.54 2.49
C THR A 295 -26.61 41.44 3.72
N PRO A 296 -27.69 41.93 4.37
CA PRO A 296 -27.58 42.70 5.62
C PRO A 296 -26.85 41.91 6.71
N THR A 297 -26.02 42.58 7.52
CA THR A 297 -25.30 41.93 8.65
C THR A 297 -26.25 41.71 9.82
N PRO A 298 -26.48 40.44 10.25
CA PRO A 298 -27.32 40.18 11.43
C PRO A 298 -26.72 40.76 12.72
N ALA A 299 -27.57 41.05 13.69
CA ALA A 299 -27.18 41.66 14.96
C ALA A 299 -26.34 40.72 15.85
N GLN A 300 -25.64 41.30 16.83
CA GLN A 300 -25.23 40.67 18.08
C GLN A 300 -26.07 39.47 18.55
N PHE A 301 -25.71 38.20 18.37
CA PHE A 301 -26.52 37.07 18.89
C PHE A 301 -27.93 36.89 18.29
N ASP A 302 -28.14 37.27 17.03
CA ASP A 302 -29.39 36.99 16.29
C ASP A 302 -29.64 35.48 16.15
N THR A 303 -30.84 35.01 16.51
CA THR A 303 -31.25 33.60 16.50
C THR A 303 -32.25 33.24 15.40
N THR A 304 -32.56 34.19 14.51
CA THR A 304 -33.51 34.00 13.40
C THR A 304 -32.85 33.25 12.22
N PRO A 305 -33.61 32.60 11.31
CA PRO A 305 -33.06 31.80 10.21
C PRO A 305 -32.56 32.65 9.02
N VAL A 306 -31.81 33.72 9.28
CA VAL A 306 -31.26 34.62 8.26
C VAL A 306 -29.95 34.11 7.66
N VAL A 307 -29.66 34.48 6.41
CA VAL A 307 -28.37 34.20 5.76
C VAL A 307 -27.27 35.03 6.44
N VAL A 308 -26.28 34.35 7.02
CA VAL A 308 -25.13 35.01 7.65
C VAL A 308 -24.12 35.49 6.60
N ASN A 309 -23.61 36.71 6.76
CA ASN A 309 -22.53 37.24 5.92
C ASN A 309 -21.17 37.07 6.58
N ALA A 310 -20.10 37.32 5.81
CA ALA A 310 -18.73 37.20 6.31
C ALA A 310 -18.46 38.12 7.51
N ALA A 311 -19.09 39.30 7.60
CA ALA A 311 -18.95 40.21 8.73
C ALA A 311 -19.52 39.63 10.03
N PHE A 312 -20.64 38.90 9.95
CA PHE A 312 -21.22 38.19 11.09
C PHE A 312 -20.37 37.00 11.52
N VAL A 313 -19.90 36.18 10.56
CA VAL A 313 -19.03 35.03 10.85
C VAL A 313 -17.69 35.49 11.46
N LYS A 314 -17.12 36.59 10.96
CA LYS A 314 -15.90 37.20 11.53
C LYS A 314 -16.09 37.62 12.99
N ARG A 315 -17.30 37.98 13.39
CA ARG A 315 -17.64 38.32 14.78
C ARG A 315 -17.84 37.10 15.69
N MET A 316 -17.99 35.90 15.12
CA MET A 316 -18.24 34.64 15.84
C MET A 316 -17.02 33.68 15.85
N GLY A 317 -16.04 33.88 14.97
CA GLY A 317 -14.85 33.03 14.81
C GLY A 317 -13.66 33.44 15.67
N VAL A 318 -12.55 32.71 15.53
CA VAL A 318 -11.25 32.78 16.26
C VAL A 318 -10.53 34.16 16.19
N GLU A 319 -11.15 35.15 15.54
CA GLU A 319 -10.67 36.53 15.48
C GLU A 319 -11.48 37.40 16.44
N TYR A 320 -10.82 38.18 17.29
CA TYR A 320 -11.49 39.15 18.15
C TYR A 320 -12.24 40.19 17.30
N ALA A 321 -13.38 40.69 17.80
CA ALA A 321 -14.17 41.74 17.12
C ALA A 321 -13.39 43.06 16.93
N GLY A 322 -12.23 43.18 17.55
CA GLY A 322 -11.28 44.28 17.44
C GLY A 322 -10.15 44.15 18.47
N TYR A 323 -9.19 45.06 18.39
CA TYR A 323 -8.11 45.22 19.35
C TYR A 323 -8.12 46.65 19.88
N SER A 324 -8.24 46.80 21.20
CA SER A 324 -8.20 48.10 21.89
C SER A 324 -6.96 48.12 22.78
N ASN A 325 -6.20 49.22 22.81
CA ASN A 325 -5.03 49.35 23.68
C ASN A 325 -5.11 50.63 24.51
N TYR A 326 -5.08 50.49 25.83
CA TYR A 326 -5.18 51.59 26.78
C TYR A 326 -3.84 51.82 27.49
N SER A 327 -3.48 53.09 27.69
CA SER A 327 -2.28 53.52 28.43
C SER A 327 -2.58 54.10 29.82
N VAL A 328 -3.86 54.15 30.20
CA VAL A 328 -4.36 54.56 31.53
C VAL A 328 -5.44 53.60 32.05
N SER A 329 -5.69 53.61 33.36
CA SER A 329 -6.81 52.88 33.97
C SER A 329 -8.14 53.26 33.32
N THR A 330 -8.96 52.26 32.96
CA THR A 330 -10.14 52.45 32.12
C THR A 330 -11.28 51.54 32.56
N ALA A 331 -12.51 52.08 32.60
CA ALA A 331 -13.74 51.29 32.68
C ALA A 331 -14.20 50.91 31.27
N LEU A 332 -14.35 49.60 31.04
CA LEU A 332 -14.64 49.06 29.71
C LEU A 332 -16.11 49.30 29.35
N ALA A 333 -16.34 49.71 28.10
CA ALA A 333 -17.68 49.89 27.55
C ALA A 333 -18.26 48.56 27.01
N LEU A 334 -19.57 48.53 26.77
CA LEU A 334 -20.25 47.40 26.11
C LEU A 334 -19.65 47.04 24.75
N SER A 335 -19.05 48.01 24.05
CA SER A 335 -18.36 47.81 22.78
C SER A 335 -17.09 46.96 22.89
N GLU A 336 -16.55 46.76 24.10
CA GLU A 336 -15.33 45.99 24.33
C GLU A 336 -15.59 44.49 24.56
N VAL A 337 -16.85 44.09 24.68
CA VAL A 337 -17.26 42.69 24.74
C VAL A 337 -16.91 41.99 23.42
N GLY A 338 -16.24 40.84 23.50
CA GLY A 338 -15.77 40.08 22.33
C GLY A 338 -14.50 40.64 21.64
N LYS A 339 -13.87 41.69 22.18
CA LYS A 339 -12.57 42.21 21.71
C LYS A 339 -11.41 41.68 22.56
N LEU A 340 -10.18 41.81 22.03
CA LEU A 340 -8.96 41.75 22.83
C LEU A 340 -8.61 43.15 23.32
N VAL A 341 -8.61 43.34 24.64
CA VAL A 341 -8.32 44.61 25.27
C VAL A 341 -6.95 44.55 25.95
N ALA A 342 -6.01 45.33 25.43
CA ALA A 342 -4.66 45.44 25.98
C ALA A 342 -4.50 46.69 26.86
N PHE A 343 -3.65 46.55 27.88
CA PHE A 343 -3.23 47.64 28.75
C PHE A 343 -1.70 47.66 28.75
N ALA A 344 -1.09 48.79 28.40
CA ALA A 344 0.36 48.91 28.30
C ALA A 344 0.86 50.23 28.91
N ASN A 345 1.40 50.15 30.12
CA ASN A 345 2.12 51.24 30.78
C ASN A 345 3.15 50.68 31.77
N ALA A 346 4.43 50.85 31.48
CA ALA A 346 5.51 50.35 32.33
C ALA A 346 5.75 51.18 33.60
N ALA A 347 5.29 52.43 33.65
CA ALA A 347 5.62 53.38 34.72
C ALA A 347 4.62 53.35 35.89
N THR A 348 3.35 53.07 35.62
CA THR A 348 2.28 53.12 36.64
C THR A 348 1.38 51.88 36.54
N PRO A 349 1.08 51.20 37.67
CA PRO A 349 0.05 50.16 37.70
C PRO A 349 -1.30 50.68 37.18
N MET A 350 -2.00 49.87 36.40
CA MET A 350 -3.27 50.22 35.78
C MET A 350 -4.41 49.38 36.34
N THR A 351 -5.63 49.88 36.21
CA THR A 351 -6.87 49.16 36.55
C THR A 351 -7.78 49.05 35.33
N ALA A 352 -8.21 47.82 35.01
CA ALA A 352 -9.29 47.56 34.07
C ALA A 352 -10.57 47.26 34.85
N THR A 353 -11.58 48.12 34.75
CA THR A 353 -12.90 47.85 35.33
C THR A 353 -13.78 47.17 34.29
N LEU A 354 -14.21 45.93 34.56
CA LEU A 354 -15.04 45.14 33.64
C LEU A 354 -16.38 45.83 33.33
N PRO A 355 -16.95 45.63 32.13
CA PRO A 355 -18.20 46.29 31.76
C PRO A 355 -19.36 45.81 32.64
N THR A 356 -20.32 46.70 32.89
CA THR A 356 -21.50 46.44 33.73
C THR A 356 -22.81 46.68 32.96
N GLY A 357 -23.90 46.09 33.44
CA GLY A 357 -25.27 46.28 32.93
C GLY A 357 -26.01 44.98 32.61
N GLY A 358 -27.33 44.97 32.86
CA GLY A 358 -28.22 43.84 32.59
C GLY A 358 -28.46 43.52 31.10
N THR A 359 -27.91 44.34 30.21
CA THR A 359 -27.92 44.11 28.75
C THR A 359 -26.82 43.16 28.30
N ILE A 360 -25.83 42.86 29.14
CA ILE A 360 -24.80 41.86 28.82
C ILE A 360 -25.39 40.47 29.08
N THR A 361 -25.65 39.73 28.02
CA THR A 361 -26.18 38.37 28.11
C THR A 361 -25.19 37.44 28.82
N PRO A 362 -25.65 36.53 29.70
CA PRO A 362 -24.82 35.45 30.22
C PRO A 362 -24.13 34.71 29.07
N GLY A 363 -22.82 34.46 29.20
CA GLY A 363 -21.98 33.86 28.16
C GLY A 363 -21.12 34.84 27.37
N ALA A 364 -21.36 36.16 27.46
CA ALA A 364 -20.48 37.17 26.87
C ALA A 364 -19.08 37.12 27.48
N THR A 365 -18.04 37.28 26.64
CA THR A 365 -16.63 37.23 27.09
C THR A 365 -15.89 38.55 26.91
N VAL A 366 -14.92 38.79 27.79
CA VAL A 366 -13.94 39.87 27.69
C VAL A 366 -12.55 39.27 27.83
N THR A 367 -11.68 39.51 26.85
CA THR A 367 -10.29 39.05 26.87
C THR A 367 -9.37 40.23 27.11
N LEU A 368 -8.46 40.07 28.08
CA LEU A 368 -7.54 41.10 28.54
C LEU A 368 -6.08 40.65 28.33
N LEU A 369 -5.21 41.59 27.97
CA LEU A 369 -3.76 41.43 27.87
C LEU A 369 -3.06 42.52 28.67
N CYS A 370 -2.16 42.14 29.58
CA CYS A 370 -1.22 43.07 30.19
C CYS A 370 0.02 43.18 29.30
N GLY A 371 0.07 44.19 28.43
CA GLY A 371 1.16 44.37 27.47
C GLY A 371 2.46 44.87 28.11
N GLN A 372 2.37 45.73 29.13
CA GLN A 372 3.50 46.25 29.91
C GLN A 372 3.06 46.61 31.34
N GLY A 373 3.97 46.49 32.30
CA GLY A 373 3.73 46.86 33.70
C GLY A 373 2.86 45.85 34.45
N THR A 374 1.97 46.36 35.29
CA THR A 374 1.03 45.58 36.12
C THR A 374 -0.39 46.06 35.87
N LEU A 375 -1.32 45.13 35.66
CA LEU A 375 -2.73 45.40 35.46
C LEU A 375 -3.57 44.72 36.55
N THR A 376 -4.41 45.48 37.23
CA THR A 376 -5.44 44.94 38.13
C THR A 376 -6.79 44.94 37.42
N VAL A 377 -7.41 43.78 37.28
CA VAL A 377 -8.78 43.66 36.76
C VAL A 377 -9.75 43.66 37.94
N THR A 378 -10.71 44.57 37.90
CA THR A 378 -11.71 44.75 38.96
C THR A 378 -13.14 44.74 38.40
N ALA A 379 -14.10 44.42 39.26
CA ALA A 379 -15.51 44.49 38.92
C ALA A 379 -16.01 45.94 38.97
N ALA A 380 -16.98 46.27 38.12
CA ALA A 380 -17.76 47.49 38.30
C ALA A 380 -18.65 47.41 39.55
N ALA A 381 -19.14 48.55 40.03
CA ALA A 381 -20.03 48.60 41.18
C ALA A 381 -21.29 47.74 40.98
N GLY A 382 -21.58 46.83 41.91
CA GLY A 382 -22.70 45.90 41.85
C GLY A 382 -22.40 44.55 41.17
N ASP A 383 -21.22 44.39 40.59
CA ASP A 383 -20.71 43.14 40.03
C ASP A 383 -19.60 42.54 40.91
N SER A 384 -19.27 41.27 40.68
CA SER A 384 -18.16 40.59 41.35
C SER A 384 -17.26 39.83 40.37
N ILE A 385 -16.01 39.59 40.77
CA ILE A 385 -15.09 38.69 40.07
C ILE A 385 -14.87 37.42 40.90
N ASP A 386 -14.85 36.28 40.23
CA ASP A 386 -14.49 34.97 40.77
C ASP A 386 -13.40 34.32 39.91
N ALA A 387 -12.23 34.09 40.50
CA ALA A 387 -11.14 33.32 39.91
C ALA A 387 -11.17 31.89 40.46
N VAL A 388 -12.12 31.09 39.98
CA VAL A 388 -12.29 29.66 40.35
C VAL A 388 -12.35 29.43 41.87
N GLY A 389 -13.30 30.06 42.54
CA GLY A 389 -13.50 29.94 43.99
C GLY A 389 -12.70 30.94 44.82
N VAL A 390 -11.89 31.79 44.18
CA VAL A 390 -11.16 32.89 44.82
C VAL A 390 -11.82 34.22 44.41
N PRO A 391 -12.68 34.80 45.27
CA PRO A 391 -13.33 36.07 44.97
C PRO A 391 -12.35 37.25 45.10
N GLY A 392 -12.47 38.23 44.20
CA GLY A 392 -11.71 39.48 44.27
C GLY A 392 -11.02 39.86 42.97
N ASP A 393 -10.28 40.97 43.03
CA ASP A 393 -9.54 41.51 41.90
C ASP A 393 -8.44 40.55 41.41
N VAL A 394 -8.19 40.55 40.10
CA VAL A 394 -7.17 39.70 39.46
C VAL A 394 -6.00 40.57 39.03
N VAL A 395 -4.81 40.31 39.59
CA VAL A 395 -3.59 41.03 39.25
C VAL A 395 -2.80 40.28 38.17
N MET A 396 -2.53 40.95 37.06
CA MET A 396 -1.83 40.46 35.88
C MET A 396 -0.46 41.15 35.75
N GLY A 397 0.59 40.37 35.48
CA GLY A 397 1.92 40.89 35.15
C GLY A 397 2.12 41.04 33.64
N GLN A 398 3.20 41.69 33.24
CA GLN A 398 3.54 41.82 31.82
C GLN A 398 3.55 40.47 31.10
N GLY A 399 2.82 40.40 29.97
CA GLY A 399 2.63 39.20 29.17
C GLY A 399 1.45 38.33 29.58
N ASP A 400 0.81 38.61 30.73
CA ASP A 400 -0.34 37.83 31.15
C ASP A 400 -1.58 38.13 30.32
N THR A 401 -2.36 37.07 30.10
CA THR A 401 -3.70 37.13 29.50
C THR A 401 -4.75 36.66 30.49
N ALA A 402 -5.96 37.20 30.38
CA ALA A 402 -7.12 36.80 31.17
C ALA A 402 -8.36 36.76 30.29
N GLU A 403 -9.22 35.76 30.46
CA GLU A 403 -10.52 35.70 29.81
C GLU A 403 -11.61 35.56 30.86
N PHE A 404 -12.55 36.51 30.86
CA PHE A 404 -13.69 36.53 31.75
C PHE A 404 -14.98 36.26 30.98
N ILE A 405 -15.85 35.43 31.55
CA ILE A 405 -17.20 35.19 31.05
C ILE A 405 -18.24 35.78 32.01
N ARG A 406 -19.29 36.36 31.44
CA ARG A 406 -20.41 36.92 32.19
C ARG A 406 -21.38 35.81 32.62
N ASN A 407 -21.79 35.83 33.90
CA ASN A 407 -22.86 34.98 34.44
C ASN A 407 -23.68 35.76 35.48
N GLY A 408 -24.82 36.33 35.08
CA GLY A 408 -25.59 37.23 35.96
C GLY A 408 -24.77 38.46 36.33
N SER A 409 -24.61 38.76 37.63
CA SER A 409 -23.74 39.83 38.16
C SER A 409 -22.28 39.41 38.38
N LEU A 410 -21.92 38.18 38.02
CA LEU A 410 -20.57 37.63 38.19
C LEU A 410 -19.77 37.68 36.89
N TRP A 411 -18.50 38.07 37.00
CA TRP A 411 -17.47 37.83 36.00
C TRP A 411 -16.57 36.68 36.47
N ARG A 412 -16.64 35.54 35.78
CA ARG A 412 -15.79 34.39 36.11
C ARG A 412 -14.58 34.34 35.21
N LEU A 413 -13.40 34.23 35.79
CA LEU A 413 -12.17 33.94 35.05
C LEU A 413 -12.24 32.49 34.53
N ILE A 414 -12.20 32.32 33.21
CA ILE A 414 -12.31 31.01 32.53
C ILE A 414 -11.12 30.68 31.64
N GLY A 415 -10.23 31.64 31.38
CA GLY A 415 -9.08 31.44 30.50
C GLY A 415 -7.96 32.45 30.71
N GLY A 416 -6.93 32.33 29.87
CA GLY A 416 -5.71 33.12 29.96
C GLY A 416 -4.64 32.53 30.88
N THR A 417 -3.40 33.03 30.78
CA THR A 417 -2.27 32.56 31.59
C THR A 417 -2.48 32.80 33.09
N VAL A 418 -3.20 33.87 33.45
CA VAL A 418 -3.44 34.21 34.86
C VAL A 418 -4.32 33.17 35.56
N LEU A 419 -5.20 32.46 34.83
CA LEU A 419 -6.04 31.40 35.39
C LEU A 419 -5.22 30.29 36.05
N LEU A 420 -4.03 29.98 35.53
CA LEU A 420 -3.17 28.94 36.09
C LEU A 420 -2.77 29.23 37.54
N ARG A 421 -2.67 30.51 37.93
CA ARG A 421 -2.35 30.90 39.31
C ARG A 421 -3.47 30.60 40.29
N TYR A 422 -4.72 30.62 39.83
CA TYR A 422 -5.93 30.40 40.63
C TYR A 422 -6.53 29.01 40.43
N SER A 423 -6.00 28.24 39.47
CA SER A 423 -6.44 26.87 39.22
C SER A 423 -6.00 25.96 40.38
N ALA A 424 -6.97 25.23 40.95
CA ALA A 424 -6.74 24.19 41.95
C ALA A 424 -5.77 23.11 41.46
N ILE A 425 -5.57 22.98 40.14
CA ILE A 425 -4.58 22.07 39.56
C ILE A 425 -3.18 22.38 40.08
N MET A 426 -2.82 23.66 40.31
CA MET A 426 -1.45 24.07 40.69
C MET A 426 -1.24 24.23 42.21
N GLN A 427 -2.27 24.02 43.04
CA GLN A 427 -2.19 24.24 44.50
C GLN A 427 -2.54 23.00 45.35
N GLY A 428 -2.80 21.84 44.72
CA GLY A 428 -3.17 20.60 45.40
C GLY A 428 -2.02 19.60 45.64
N GLU A 429 -2.35 18.48 46.30
CA GLU A 429 -1.49 17.32 46.64
C GLU A 429 -0.78 16.66 45.42
N ASN A 430 -1.03 17.17 44.22
CA ASN A 430 -0.42 16.77 42.95
C ASN A 430 0.79 17.63 42.54
N TRP A 431 1.15 18.66 43.31
CA TRP A 431 2.32 19.54 43.06
C TRP A 431 3.35 19.59 44.20
N VAL A 432 3.18 18.79 45.26
CA VAL A 432 4.27 18.50 46.20
C VAL A 432 5.19 17.47 45.53
N THR A 433 6.52 17.62 45.63
CA THR A 433 7.48 16.64 45.09
C THR A 433 7.09 15.24 45.56
N PRO A 434 6.67 14.36 44.63
CA PRO A 434 6.26 13.01 45.00
C PRO A 434 7.40 12.23 45.66
N PRO A 435 7.10 11.26 46.55
CA PRO A 435 8.10 10.33 47.02
C PRO A 435 8.81 9.66 45.84
N GLN A 436 10.10 9.37 46.01
CA GLN A 436 10.85 8.61 45.00
C GLN A 436 10.12 7.29 44.73
N PHE A 437 9.92 6.95 43.46
CA PHE A 437 9.15 5.78 42.98
C PHE A 437 7.62 5.88 43.07
N ASP A 438 7.05 7.07 43.26
CA ASP A 438 5.62 7.30 43.00
C ASP A 438 5.29 6.95 41.53
N ASN A 439 4.36 6.02 41.33
CA ASN A 439 3.95 5.48 40.02
C ASN A 439 2.53 5.91 39.62
N THR A 440 1.96 6.88 40.34
CA THR A 440 0.66 7.45 40.02
C THR A 440 0.74 8.31 38.76
N LYS A 441 -0.42 8.68 38.20
CA LYS A 441 -0.50 9.56 37.01
C LYS A 441 -0.28 11.04 37.34
N LYS A 442 0.38 11.38 38.45
CA LYS A 442 0.67 12.76 38.86
C LYS A 442 1.70 13.40 37.93
N LEU A 443 1.65 14.73 37.80
CA LEU A 443 2.69 15.48 37.07
C LEU A 443 4.00 15.44 37.86
N ALA A 444 5.11 15.17 37.17
CA ALA A 444 6.42 15.08 37.79
C ALA A 444 7.00 16.49 38.07
N THR A 445 7.35 16.77 39.32
CA THR A 445 8.14 17.98 39.64
C THR A 445 9.56 17.83 39.08
N ALA A 446 10.23 18.96 38.79
CA ALA A 446 11.62 18.92 38.32
C ALA A 446 12.55 18.17 39.29
N GLU A 447 12.30 18.30 40.61
CA GLU A 447 13.00 17.57 41.66
C GLU A 447 12.76 16.05 41.60
N PHE A 448 11.51 15.62 41.33
CA PHE A 448 11.20 14.20 41.13
C PHE A 448 11.89 13.63 39.88
N VAL A 449 11.87 14.37 38.76
CA VAL A 449 12.55 13.97 37.51
C VAL A 449 14.06 13.83 37.73
N GLN A 450 14.69 14.77 38.43
CA GLN A 450 16.11 14.71 38.76
C GLN A 450 16.45 13.45 39.57
N ARG A 451 15.59 13.04 40.51
CA ARG A 451 15.74 11.80 41.29
C ARG A 451 15.47 10.53 40.48
N ALA A 452 14.63 10.60 39.44
CA ALA A 452 14.23 9.45 38.63
C ALA A 452 15.20 9.13 37.48
N LEU A 453 15.90 10.12 36.93
CA LEU A 453 16.83 9.97 35.78
C LEU A 453 18.19 9.33 36.14
N GLY A 454 18.28 8.55 37.22
CA GLY A 454 19.50 7.82 37.60
C GLY A 454 20.55 8.65 38.34
N SER A 455 20.24 9.89 38.71
CA SER A 455 21.09 10.64 39.65
C SER A 455 20.84 10.16 41.07
N PHE A 456 21.91 9.90 41.83
CA PHE A 456 21.79 9.66 43.27
C PHE A 456 21.29 10.93 43.96
N SER A 457 20.42 10.79 44.97
CA SER A 457 19.88 11.92 45.75
C SER A 457 20.94 12.62 46.60
N GLY A 458 22.13 12.02 46.72
CA GLY A 458 23.31 12.57 47.40
C GLY A 458 24.38 11.49 47.65
N ALA A 459 25.42 11.85 48.41
CA ALA A 459 26.45 10.92 48.87
C ALA A 459 26.67 11.09 50.39
N VAL A 460 26.94 9.98 51.08
CA VAL A 460 27.25 9.97 52.52
C VAL A 460 28.43 9.05 52.78
N THR A 461 29.27 9.41 53.76
CA THR A 461 30.48 8.67 54.11
C THR A 461 30.41 8.16 55.54
N TYR A 462 30.72 6.89 55.75
CA TYR A 462 30.80 6.25 57.06
C TYR A 462 32.20 5.64 57.26
N GLY A 463 32.76 5.83 58.46
CA GLY A 463 34.10 5.33 58.83
C GLY A 463 34.11 4.25 59.92
N ALA A 464 32.94 3.80 60.38
CA ALA A 464 32.77 2.81 61.43
C ALA A 464 31.44 2.05 61.26
N ASN A 465 31.18 1.05 62.10
CA ASN A 465 29.94 0.25 62.09
C ASN A 465 28.70 1.15 61.99
N VAL A 466 27.82 0.87 61.02
CA VAL A 466 26.64 1.69 60.77
C VAL A 466 25.45 0.83 60.34
N THR A 467 24.27 1.21 60.83
CA THR A 467 22.98 0.71 60.34
C THR A 467 22.37 1.75 59.42
N LEU A 468 22.23 1.41 58.15
CA LEU A 468 21.59 2.26 57.15
C LEU A 468 20.07 2.28 57.34
N THR A 469 19.46 3.40 56.97
CA THR A 469 18.01 3.63 57.08
C THR A 469 17.38 3.83 55.71
N LYS A 470 16.04 3.90 55.65
CA LYS A 470 15.32 4.28 54.41
C LYS A 470 15.77 5.61 53.80
N THR A 471 16.41 6.49 54.59
CA THR A 471 16.90 7.79 54.10
C THR A 471 18.24 7.69 53.35
N ASP A 472 18.93 6.55 53.45
CA ASP A 472 20.20 6.28 52.76
C ASP A 472 19.99 5.62 51.39
N VAL A 473 18.78 5.10 51.16
CA VAL A 473 18.32 4.61 49.86
C VAL A 473 18.31 5.76 48.84
N GLY A 474 18.81 5.48 47.65
CA GLY A 474 18.98 6.46 46.58
C GLY A 474 20.28 7.27 46.66
N LYS A 475 21.14 7.04 47.67
CA LYS A 475 22.45 7.70 47.80
C LYS A 475 23.62 6.80 47.41
N VAL A 476 24.79 7.43 47.24
CA VAL A 476 26.10 6.75 47.25
C VAL A 476 26.63 6.68 48.69
N ILE A 477 26.86 5.47 49.17
CA ILE A 477 27.41 5.14 50.48
C ILE A 477 28.91 4.88 50.34
N ARG A 478 29.75 5.74 50.91
CA ARG A 478 31.21 5.61 50.90
C ARG A 478 31.70 5.07 52.23
N LEU A 479 32.45 3.98 52.20
CA LEU A 479 33.01 3.36 53.40
C LEU A 479 34.50 3.74 53.50
N SER A 480 34.87 4.54 54.50
CA SER A 480 36.19 5.20 54.60
C SER A 480 37.01 4.77 55.83
N GLY A 481 37.00 3.49 56.15
CA GLY A 481 37.77 2.91 57.27
C GLY A 481 38.20 1.48 56.93
N THR A 482 38.47 0.65 57.95
CA THR A 482 38.96 -0.72 57.76
C THR A 482 38.24 -1.71 58.68
N GLY A 483 37.76 -2.83 58.17
CA GLY A 483 37.31 -3.97 58.98
C GLY A 483 36.03 -3.76 59.78
N PHE A 484 35.07 -2.97 59.28
CA PHE A 484 33.81 -2.72 59.97
C PHE A 484 32.59 -3.18 59.15
N THR A 485 31.46 -3.26 59.83
CA THR A 485 30.22 -3.83 59.32
C THR A 485 29.20 -2.73 58.99
N VAL A 486 28.65 -2.81 57.79
CA VAL A 486 27.57 -1.94 57.32
C VAL A 486 26.30 -2.77 57.22
N THR A 487 25.31 -2.41 58.01
CA THR A 487 24.06 -3.14 58.12
C THR A 487 22.99 -2.46 57.24
N LEU A 488 22.45 -3.16 56.24
CA LEU A 488 21.45 -2.65 55.28
C LEU A 488 20.10 -2.37 55.96
N PRO A 489 19.24 -1.48 55.42
CA PRO A 489 17.88 -1.32 55.92
C PRO A 489 17.06 -2.61 55.72
N LEU A 490 16.05 -2.82 56.58
CA LEU A 490 15.07 -3.91 56.42
C LEU A 490 14.32 -3.79 55.08
N VAL A 491 14.31 -4.87 54.29
CA VAL A 491 13.68 -4.92 52.96
C VAL A 491 12.19 -4.57 53.03
N SER A 492 11.51 -5.04 54.08
CA SER A 492 10.07 -4.79 54.31
C SER A 492 9.71 -3.31 54.50
N THR A 493 10.69 -2.46 54.82
CA THR A 493 10.48 -1.01 55.01
C THR A 493 10.65 -0.20 53.74
N LEU A 494 11.10 -0.83 52.65
CA LEU A 494 11.40 -0.17 51.38
C LEU A 494 10.29 -0.43 50.36
N VAL A 495 10.32 0.28 49.22
CA VAL A 495 9.47 0.02 48.04
C VAL A 495 10.25 -0.80 47.01
N GLU A 496 9.55 -1.54 46.16
CA GLU A 496 10.19 -2.40 45.15
C GLU A 496 11.11 -1.58 44.23
N GLY A 497 12.31 -2.09 43.94
CA GLY A 497 13.31 -1.39 43.12
C GLY A 497 14.11 -0.29 43.85
N ALA A 498 13.84 -0.04 45.14
CA ALA A 498 14.64 0.85 45.96
C ALA A 498 16.12 0.44 45.97
N SER A 499 17.01 1.33 45.51
CA SER A 499 18.43 1.00 45.32
C SER A 499 19.39 1.92 46.07
N LEU A 500 20.56 1.41 46.46
CA LEU A 500 21.69 2.17 46.97
C LEU A 500 23.00 1.67 46.37
N ALA A 501 23.97 2.57 46.23
CA ALA A 501 25.31 2.22 45.77
C ALA A 501 26.27 2.27 46.95
N ILE A 502 27.06 1.22 47.15
CA ILE A 502 28.09 1.13 48.18
C ILE A 502 29.45 1.08 47.49
N GLN A 503 30.40 1.86 48.00
CA GLN A 503 31.79 1.85 47.56
C GLN A 503 32.71 1.71 48.77
N HIS A 504 33.62 0.74 48.71
CA HIS A 504 34.74 0.68 49.63
C HIS A 504 35.82 1.66 49.19
N SER A 505 35.82 2.84 49.79
CA SER A 505 36.75 3.96 49.54
C SER A 505 37.92 4.05 50.53
N GLY A 506 38.11 3.03 51.36
CA GLY A 506 39.22 2.92 52.31
C GLY A 506 40.55 2.59 51.62
N THR A 507 41.64 2.69 52.37
CA THR A 507 43.01 2.48 51.84
C THR A 507 43.60 1.10 52.17
N SER A 508 42.89 0.27 52.96
CA SER A 508 43.31 -1.09 53.31
C SER A 508 42.16 -1.91 53.93
N GLY A 509 42.36 -3.22 54.07
CA GLY A 509 41.40 -4.13 54.71
C GLY A 509 40.18 -4.48 53.85
N THR A 510 39.21 -5.16 54.46
CA THR A 510 37.91 -5.50 53.87
C THR A 510 36.78 -4.86 54.66
N GLN A 511 35.62 -4.69 54.03
CA GLN A 511 34.37 -4.27 54.67
C GLN A 511 33.32 -5.34 54.51
N THR A 512 32.43 -5.46 55.50
CA THR A 512 31.34 -6.44 55.44
C THR A 512 30.01 -5.71 55.38
N VAL A 513 29.25 -5.93 54.31
CA VAL A 513 27.86 -5.47 54.20
C VAL A 513 26.96 -6.61 54.64
N VAL A 514 26.13 -6.39 55.65
CA VAL A 514 25.23 -7.42 56.22
C VAL A 514 23.78 -6.97 56.11
N VAL A 515 22.88 -7.93 56.02
CA VAL A 515 21.42 -7.70 56.06
C VAL A 515 20.91 -7.57 57.51
N GLN A 516 19.67 -7.10 57.67
CA GLN A 516 18.96 -7.08 58.95
C GLN A 516 17.88 -8.14 59.01
N GLY A 517 17.58 -8.59 60.25
CA GLY A 517 16.51 -9.56 60.48
C GLY A 517 16.76 -10.87 59.74
N GLY A 518 15.70 -11.42 59.15
CA GLY A 518 15.75 -12.63 58.31
C GLY A 518 15.92 -12.33 56.82
N ASP A 519 16.30 -11.11 56.45
CA ASP A 519 16.51 -10.74 55.04
C ASP A 519 17.74 -11.47 54.47
N VAL A 520 17.85 -11.50 53.15
CA VAL A 520 18.96 -12.12 52.41
C VAL A 520 19.37 -11.24 51.24
N ILE A 521 20.61 -11.43 50.78
CA ILE A 521 21.16 -10.85 49.57
C ILE A 521 21.16 -11.93 48.49
N ASP A 522 20.59 -11.60 47.34
CA ASP A 522 20.65 -12.42 46.13
C ASP A 522 21.74 -11.86 45.18
N PRO A 523 22.95 -12.46 45.15
CA PRO A 523 23.99 -12.14 44.19
C PRO A 523 23.80 -12.79 42.81
N GLY A 524 22.70 -13.54 42.59
CA GLY A 524 22.43 -14.28 41.35
C GLY A 524 23.02 -15.69 41.34
N ALA A 525 23.64 -16.15 42.43
CA ALA A 525 24.30 -17.45 42.56
C ALA A 525 24.14 -18.03 43.98
N GLY A 526 22.91 -18.02 44.49
CA GLY A 526 22.57 -18.51 45.83
C GLY A 526 22.51 -17.39 46.88
N LEU A 527 21.56 -17.50 47.81
CA LEU A 527 21.26 -16.47 48.79
C LEU A 527 22.34 -16.41 49.88
N VAL A 528 22.82 -15.21 50.17
CA VAL A 528 23.84 -14.94 51.21
C VAL A 528 23.32 -13.92 52.22
N THR A 529 23.87 -13.91 53.44
CA THR A 529 23.49 -12.93 54.48
C THR A 529 24.48 -11.76 54.58
N SER A 530 25.61 -11.84 53.88
CA SER A 530 26.61 -10.79 53.85
C SER A 530 27.38 -10.75 52.53
N LEU A 531 27.90 -9.56 52.22
CA LEU A 531 28.87 -9.33 51.15
C LEU A 531 30.19 -8.84 51.75
N THR A 532 31.30 -9.35 51.22
CA THR A 532 32.63 -8.82 51.53
C THR A 532 33.06 -7.89 50.41
N LEU A 533 33.43 -6.65 50.74
CA LEU A 533 33.97 -5.67 49.81
C LEU A 533 35.47 -5.48 50.06
N ASN A 534 36.30 -5.81 49.08
CA ASN A 534 37.72 -5.49 49.09
C ASN A 534 37.96 -4.02 48.77
N MET A 535 39.21 -3.56 48.91
CA MET A 535 39.57 -2.18 48.58
C MET A 535 39.22 -1.86 47.12
N GLY A 536 38.47 -0.77 46.92
CA GLY A 536 38.02 -0.35 45.60
C GLY A 536 36.75 -1.06 45.10
N ASP A 537 36.23 -2.05 45.83
CA ASP A 537 35.02 -2.74 45.42
C ASP A 537 33.79 -1.84 45.48
N THR A 538 32.88 -2.10 44.56
CA THR A 538 31.58 -1.43 44.45
C THR A 538 30.46 -2.47 44.45
N ALA A 539 29.31 -2.10 45.00
CA ALA A 539 28.08 -2.88 44.97
C ALA A 539 26.90 -1.94 44.77
N ILE A 540 26.00 -2.28 43.84
CA ILE A 540 24.69 -1.64 43.75
C ILE A 540 23.65 -2.68 44.17
N LEU A 541 22.96 -2.38 45.26
CA LEU A 541 21.95 -3.24 45.84
C LEU A 541 20.59 -2.63 45.60
N ALA A 542 19.64 -3.42 45.13
CA ALA A 542 18.25 -3.02 44.93
C ALA A 542 17.31 -3.99 45.65
N ARG A 543 16.22 -3.47 46.22
CA ARG A 543 15.14 -4.33 46.68
C ARG A 543 14.52 -5.07 45.50
N ALA A 544 14.50 -6.40 45.59
CA ALA A 544 13.79 -7.29 44.68
C ALA A 544 12.99 -8.30 45.49
N GLY A 545 11.67 -8.13 45.56
CA GLY A 545 10.79 -8.91 46.41
C GLY A 545 11.15 -8.82 47.89
N GLY A 546 11.31 -9.98 48.53
CA GLY A 546 11.70 -10.13 49.94
C GLY A 546 13.20 -10.10 50.20
N SER A 547 14.03 -9.70 49.22
CA SER A 547 15.49 -9.78 49.29
C SER A 547 16.18 -8.54 48.73
N TRP A 548 17.47 -8.41 49.02
CA TRP A 548 18.37 -7.44 48.38
C TRP A 548 19.04 -8.09 47.17
N ALA A 549 18.71 -7.67 45.95
CA ALA A 549 19.43 -8.11 44.76
C ALA A 549 20.71 -7.29 44.55
N LEU A 550 21.84 -7.95 44.36
CA LEU A 550 23.09 -7.32 43.92
C LEU A 550 23.06 -7.21 42.39
N ILE A 551 22.70 -6.02 41.89
CA ILE A 551 22.40 -5.80 40.47
C ILE A 551 23.60 -5.25 39.67
N SER A 552 24.62 -4.73 40.35
CA SER A 552 25.84 -4.22 39.71
C SER A 552 27.00 -4.06 40.70
N GLY A 553 28.15 -3.64 40.18
CA GLY A 553 29.39 -3.42 40.94
C GLY A 553 30.37 -4.60 40.85
N SER A 554 31.63 -4.33 41.17
CA SER A 554 32.70 -5.35 41.12
C SER A 554 32.48 -6.49 42.11
N ALA A 555 31.78 -6.25 43.22
CA ALA A 555 31.45 -7.28 44.19
C ALA A 555 30.64 -8.43 43.58
N ALA A 556 29.80 -8.15 42.56
CA ALA A 556 29.01 -9.17 41.88
C ALA A 556 29.88 -10.21 41.14
N LEU A 557 31.09 -9.84 40.71
CA LEU A 557 32.00 -10.74 40.01
C LEU A 557 32.57 -11.83 40.90
N SER A 558 32.60 -11.61 42.22
CA SER A 558 33.16 -12.55 43.21
C SER A 558 32.19 -13.69 43.58
N TYR A 559 30.91 -13.57 43.24
CA TYR A 559 29.88 -14.55 43.62
C TYR A 559 29.39 -15.39 42.44
N VAL A 560 29.80 -15.07 41.21
CA VAL A 560 29.51 -15.92 40.06
C VAL A 560 30.70 -16.85 39.85
N ASP A 561 30.63 -18.07 40.41
CA ASP A 561 31.50 -19.16 40.01
C ASP A 561 31.21 -19.47 38.53
N ARG A 562 31.97 -18.83 37.63
CA ARG A 562 31.84 -19.09 36.20
C ARG A 562 32.60 -20.37 35.90
N PRO A 563 31.95 -21.42 35.36
CA PRO A 563 32.64 -22.64 35.01
C PRO A 563 33.76 -22.31 34.02
N THR A 564 34.92 -22.94 34.18
CA THR A 564 35.98 -22.86 33.17
C THR A 564 35.40 -23.32 31.84
N LEU A 565 35.37 -22.41 30.87
CA LEU A 565 34.72 -22.65 29.59
C LEU A 565 35.41 -23.78 28.82
N ALA A 566 34.64 -24.45 27.97
CA ALA A 566 35.18 -25.49 27.11
C ALA A 566 36.25 -24.90 26.18
N GLN A 567 37.29 -25.67 25.88
CA GLN A 567 38.33 -25.25 24.95
C GLN A 567 37.71 -24.89 23.59
N PHE A 568 38.09 -23.74 23.01
CA PHE A 568 37.51 -23.17 21.78
C PHE A 568 36.09 -22.60 21.89
N ASP A 569 35.58 -22.35 23.11
CA ASP A 569 34.38 -21.55 23.30
C ASP A 569 34.55 -20.17 22.64
N SER A 570 33.63 -19.83 21.74
CA SER A 570 33.63 -18.59 20.95
C SER A 570 32.54 -17.62 21.40
N SER A 571 31.89 -17.90 22.53
CA SER A 571 30.90 -17.02 23.11
C SER A 571 31.57 -15.74 23.63
N ARG A 572 30.76 -14.71 23.87
CA ARG A 572 31.24 -13.44 24.44
C ARG A 572 31.37 -13.49 25.97
N GLN A 573 31.52 -14.68 26.55
CA GLN A 573 31.66 -14.85 28.00
C GLN A 573 33.08 -14.46 28.46
N LEU A 574 33.19 -14.04 29.73
CA LEU A 574 34.48 -13.69 30.32
C LEU A 574 35.34 -14.94 30.50
N ALA A 575 36.59 -14.90 30.02
CA ALA A 575 37.54 -15.99 30.18
C ALA A 575 38.02 -16.11 31.62
N THR A 576 37.98 -17.32 32.18
CA THR A 576 38.69 -17.63 33.42
C THR A 576 40.19 -17.69 33.15
N THR A 577 41.02 -17.47 34.16
CA THR A 577 42.49 -17.61 34.04
C THR A 577 42.89 -19.03 33.61
N GLU A 578 42.13 -20.04 34.03
CA GLU A 578 42.29 -21.43 33.62
C GLU A 578 41.98 -21.64 32.11
N PHE A 579 40.93 -21.01 31.58
CA PHE A 579 40.62 -21.05 30.14
C PHE A 579 41.74 -20.43 29.29
N VAL A 580 42.27 -19.26 29.70
CA VAL A 580 43.35 -18.57 28.99
C VAL A 580 44.62 -19.43 28.92
N GLN A 581 44.98 -20.12 30.02
CA GLN A 581 46.12 -21.03 30.03
C GLN A 581 45.96 -22.18 29.00
N ARG A 582 44.75 -22.69 28.80
CA ARG A 582 44.47 -23.78 27.85
C ARG A 582 44.43 -23.34 26.38
N ALA A 583 43.96 -22.12 26.11
CA ALA A 583 43.82 -21.62 24.74
C ALA A 583 45.17 -21.32 24.04
N LEU A 584 46.22 -21.01 24.80
CA LEU A 584 47.54 -20.67 24.27
C LEU A 584 48.41 -21.88 23.89
N GLY A 585 47.84 -23.09 23.75
CA GLY A 585 48.54 -24.29 23.28
C GLY A 585 49.47 -24.94 24.32
N SER A 586 49.39 -24.54 25.59
CA SER A 586 50.10 -25.21 26.69
C SER A 586 49.36 -26.50 27.08
N LEU A 587 50.10 -27.59 27.29
CA LEU A 587 49.53 -28.79 27.92
C LEU A 587 49.18 -28.47 29.37
N SER A 588 48.03 -28.95 29.85
CA SER A 588 47.57 -28.72 31.23
C SER A 588 48.41 -29.45 32.29
N GLY A 589 49.31 -30.34 31.85
CA GLY A 589 50.27 -31.05 32.69
C GLY A 589 50.96 -32.20 31.95
N SER A 590 51.90 -32.88 32.62
CA SER A 590 52.58 -34.08 32.15
C SER A 590 52.60 -35.14 33.25
N THR A 591 52.24 -36.39 32.92
CA THR A 591 52.16 -37.50 33.88
C THR A 591 52.74 -38.78 33.28
N SER A 592 53.40 -39.59 34.10
CA SER A 592 53.83 -40.94 33.74
C SER A 592 52.87 -42.00 34.31
N ILE A 593 52.55 -43.03 33.52
CA ILE A 593 51.68 -44.14 33.91
C ILE A 593 52.51 -45.43 33.95
N SER A 594 52.55 -46.03 35.14
CA SER A 594 53.27 -47.29 35.42
C SER A 594 52.36 -48.52 35.55
N ALA A 595 51.03 -48.33 35.51
CA ALA A 595 50.05 -49.40 35.56
C ALA A 595 48.94 -49.18 34.51
N SER A 596 48.54 -50.25 33.82
CA SER A 596 47.50 -50.22 32.79
C SER A 596 46.17 -49.69 33.34
N ARG A 597 45.60 -48.68 32.68
CA ARG A 597 44.30 -48.11 33.02
C ARG A 597 43.60 -47.48 31.82
N THR A 598 42.30 -47.28 31.94
CA THR A 598 41.55 -46.40 31.05
C THR A 598 41.82 -44.95 31.43
N LEU A 599 42.10 -44.12 30.43
CA LEU A 599 42.23 -42.69 30.58
C LEU A 599 40.84 -42.06 30.69
N THR A 600 40.76 -40.93 31.39
CA THR A 600 39.51 -40.19 31.61
C THR A 600 39.54 -38.84 30.89
N ALA A 601 38.43 -38.11 30.88
CA ALA A 601 38.39 -36.74 30.37
C ALA A 601 39.41 -35.81 31.06
N ALA A 602 39.80 -36.10 32.31
CA ALA A 602 40.82 -35.33 33.05
C ALA A 602 42.25 -35.58 32.54
N ASP A 603 42.49 -36.61 31.73
CA ASP A 603 43.79 -36.89 31.11
C ASP A 603 43.97 -36.18 29.75
N ILE A 604 42.88 -35.63 29.19
CA ILE A 604 42.89 -34.86 27.95
C ILE A 604 43.62 -33.52 28.14
N GLY A 605 44.39 -33.11 27.14
CA GLY A 605 45.22 -31.91 27.16
C GLY A 605 46.55 -32.08 27.90
N LYS A 606 46.90 -33.31 28.32
CA LYS A 606 48.17 -33.64 28.98
C LYS A 606 49.10 -34.43 28.06
N ARG A 607 50.40 -34.46 28.42
CA ARG A 607 51.33 -35.50 27.95
C ARG A 607 51.25 -36.69 28.92
N ILE A 608 51.02 -37.87 28.36
CA ILE A 608 50.95 -39.14 29.09
C ILE A 608 52.08 -40.04 28.62
N GLU A 609 53.02 -40.31 29.52
CA GLU A 609 54.16 -41.19 29.26
C GLU A 609 53.90 -42.60 29.77
N LEU A 610 54.03 -43.60 28.90
CA LEU A 610 53.75 -45.01 29.21
C LEU A 610 55.05 -45.76 29.56
N ALA A 611 55.04 -46.43 30.71
CA ALA A 611 56.10 -47.35 31.08
C ALA A 611 56.06 -48.66 30.27
N ASN A 612 57.16 -49.42 30.30
CA ASN A 612 57.24 -50.71 29.61
C ASN A 612 56.18 -51.70 30.15
N GLY A 613 55.48 -52.41 29.26
CA GLY A 613 54.43 -53.38 29.61
C GLY A 613 53.07 -52.77 29.94
N VAL A 614 52.93 -51.44 29.95
CA VAL A 614 51.66 -50.76 30.22
C VAL A 614 50.79 -50.72 28.96
N THR A 615 49.51 -51.06 29.11
CA THR A 615 48.49 -50.81 28.10
C THR A 615 47.50 -49.79 28.63
N VAL A 616 47.35 -48.65 27.95
CA VAL A 616 46.29 -47.69 28.28
C VAL A 616 45.15 -47.77 27.29
N THR A 617 43.93 -47.60 27.78
CA THR A 617 42.74 -47.42 26.94
C THR A 617 42.47 -45.93 26.84
N LEU A 618 42.46 -45.35 25.64
CA LEU A 618 42.03 -43.95 25.46
C LEU A 618 40.58 -43.77 25.93
N PRO A 619 40.17 -42.56 26.34
CA PRO A 619 38.79 -42.32 26.75
C PRO A 619 37.85 -42.65 25.59
N ASP A 620 36.65 -43.14 25.91
CA ASP A 620 35.60 -43.34 24.92
C ASP A 620 35.33 -42.01 24.19
N THR A 621 35.38 -42.02 22.86
CA THR A 621 35.24 -40.80 22.06
C THR A 621 33.90 -40.08 22.25
N SER A 622 32.87 -40.77 22.76
CA SER A 622 31.58 -40.16 23.12
C SER A 622 31.64 -39.35 24.42
N THR A 623 32.64 -39.59 25.27
CA THR A 623 32.80 -38.94 26.59
C THR A 623 33.67 -37.68 26.55
N VAL A 624 34.27 -37.36 25.40
CA VAL A 624 35.15 -36.21 25.22
C VAL A 624 34.74 -35.39 23.98
N PRO A 625 34.92 -34.06 24.00
CA PRO A 625 34.49 -33.21 22.89
C PRO A 625 35.29 -33.45 21.60
N GLN A 626 34.71 -33.09 20.45
CA GLN A 626 35.44 -33.09 19.17
C GLN A 626 36.68 -32.20 19.25
N GLY A 627 37.80 -32.67 18.73
CA GLY A 627 39.09 -31.96 18.81
C GLY A 627 39.82 -32.13 20.15
N ALA A 628 39.27 -32.88 21.12
CA ALA A 628 40.00 -33.29 22.32
C ALA A 628 41.31 -33.98 21.92
N ALA A 629 42.42 -33.54 22.51
CA ALA A 629 43.74 -34.03 22.16
C ALA A 629 44.50 -34.55 23.37
N VAL A 630 45.25 -35.64 23.20
CA VAL A 630 46.17 -36.17 24.21
C VAL A 630 47.47 -36.61 23.55
N LEU A 631 48.60 -36.20 24.13
CA LEU A 631 49.91 -36.61 23.65
C LEU A 631 50.32 -37.88 24.39
N ILE A 632 50.42 -38.99 23.65
CA ILE A 632 50.91 -40.26 24.19
C ILE A 632 52.35 -40.46 23.77
N SER A 633 53.21 -40.81 24.72
CA SER A 633 54.60 -41.18 24.44
C SER A 633 54.98 -42.46 25.19
N ALA A 634 55.76 -43.34 24.57
CA ALA A 634 56.41 -44.43 25.27
C ALA A 634 57.75 -43.96 25.83
N GLY A 635 58.14 -44.46 27.01
CA GLY A 635 59.49 -44.21 27.54
C GLY A 635 60.59 -44.71 26.57
N PRO A 636 61.82 -44.19 26.67
CA PRO A 636 62.91 -44.45 25.70
C PRO A 636 63.35 -45.92 25.64
N THR A 637 62.97 -46.74 26.62
CA THR A 637 63.26 -48.18 26.69
C THR A 637 61.99 -49.05 26.71
N ALA A 638 60.81 -48.44 26.55
CA ALA A 638 59.52 -49.12 26.63
C ALA A 638 59.15 -49.77 25.30
N THR A 639 59.55 -51.01 25.10
CA THR A 639 59.33 -51.78 23.86
C THR A 639 57.97 -52.47 23.81
N THR A 640 57.26 -52.55 24.92
CA THR A 640 55.94 -53.21 25.02
C THR A 640 54.84 -52.28 25.54
N ALA A 641 55.04 -50.96 25.47
CA ALA A 641 53.98 -49.99 25.76
C ALA A 641 52.90 -50.02 24.69
N ARG A 642 51.64 -50.08 25.11
CA ARG A 642 50.50 -50.26 24.21
C ARG A 642 49.38 -49.25 24.45
N VAL A 643 48.63 -48.98 23.39
CA VAL A 643 47.42 -48.17 23.43
C VAL A 643 46.28 -48.97 22.79
N THR A 644 45.12 -48.96 23.46
CA THR A 644 43.86 -49.44 22.90
C THR A 644 42.81 -48.34 23.02
N VAL A 645 41.65 -48.53 22.40
CA VAL A 645 40.49 -47.64 22.50
C VAL A 645 39.27 -48.42 22.99
N ALA A 646 38.17 -47.73 23.29
CA ALA A 646 36.89 -48.38 23.60
C ALA A 646 36.38 -49.23 22.42
N ALA A 647 35.53 -50.23 22.69
CA ALA A 647 35.14 -51.23 21.69
C ALA A 647 34.42 -50.66 20.45
N SER A 648 33.75 -49.51 20.57
CA SER A 648 33.07 -48.79 19.49
C SER A 648 33.97 -47.80 18.73
N ASP A 649 35.19 -47.58 19.22
CA ASP A 649 36.12 -46.59 18.71
C ASP A 649 37.19 -47.21 17.82
N GLN A 650 37.85 -46.38 17.02
CA GLN A 650 39.02 -46.77 16.23
C GLN A 650 40.23 -45.91 16.56
N LEU A 651 41.42 -46.52 16.50
CA LEU A 651 42.68 -45.77 16.43
C LEU A 651 43.10 -45.71 14.96
N ALA A 652 43.35 -44.51 14.46
CA ALA A 652 43.83 -44.33 13.10
C ALA A 652 45.10 -43.46 13.08
N MET A 653 46.08 -43.86 12.27
CA MET A 653 47.30 -43.10 12.01
C MET A 653 47.41 -42.85 10.51
N ASN A 654 47.62 -41.59 10.11
CA ASN A 654 47.60 -41.18 8.69
C ASN A 654 46.35 -41.63 7.92
N ASN A 655 45.18 -41.57 8.57
CA ASN A 655 43.90 -42.04 8.02
C ASN A 655 43.81 -43.55 7.75
N LEU A 656 44.73 -44.35 8.27
CA LEU A 656 44.67 -45.81 8.21
C LEU A 656 44.31 -46.37 9.59
N SER A 657 43.36 -47.31 9.65
CA SER A 657 42.98 -47.99 10.89
C SER A 657 44.13 -48.86 11.39
N MET A 658 44.48 -48.74 12.67
CA MET A 658 45.53 -49.51 13.32
C MET A 658 44.96 -50.76 13.99
N ALA A 659 45.75 -51.84 13.98
CA ALA A 659 45.45 -53.03 14.76
C ALA A 659 45.60 -52.73 16.26
N LEU A 660 44.64 -53.20 17.06
CA LEU A 660 44.57 -52.95 18.49
C LEU A 660 44.77 -54.24 19.30
N PRO A 661 45.43 -54.19 20.47
CA PRO A 661 46.12 -53.02 21.03
C PRO A 661 47.37 -52.65 20.21
N TYR A 662 47.53 -51.37 19.92
CA TYR A 662 48.67 -50.87 19.14
C TYR A 662 49.92 -50.79 20.02
N THR A 663 51.05 -51.32 19.55
CA THR A 663 52.32 -51.30 20.30
C THR A 663 53.24 -50.18 19.78
N LEU A 664 53.60 -49.26 20.66
CA LEU A 664 54.51 -48.15 20.34
C LEU A 664 55.95 -48.67 20.26
N ALA A 665 56.79 -48.05 19.42
CA ALA A 665 58.24 -48.17 19.52
C ALA A 665 58.73 -47.56 20.84
N ALA A 666 59.88 -48.02 21.32
CA ALA A 666 60.57 -47.36 22.42
C ALA A 666 60.89 -45.91 22.03
N GLY A 667 60.49 -44.95 22.89
CA GLY A 667 60.57 -43.52 22.61
C GLY A 667 59.56 -42.99 21.58
N GLY A 668 58.68 -43.85 21.05
CA GLY A 668 57.65 -43.46 20.08
C GLY A 668 56.57 -42.60 20.69
N ASP A 669 56.00 -41.70 19.89
CA ASP A 669 54.98 -40.76 20.31
C ASP A 669 53.93 -40.47 19.23
N PHE A 670 52.75 -40.05 19.69
CA PHE A 670 51.74 -39.46 18.83
C PHE A 670 50.79 -38.54 19.59
N LEU A 671 50.31 -37.51 18.90
CA LEU A 671 49.17 -36.73 19.33
C LEU A 671 47.90 -37.36 18.77
N ALA A 672 47.06 -37.89 19.65
CA ALA A 672 45.74 -38.39 19.28
C ALA A 672 44.71 -37.27 19.42
N ILE A 673 43.92 -37.05 18.38
CA ILE A 673 42.85 -36.06 18.31
C ILE A 673 41.53 -36.78 18.08
N ARG A 674 40.51 -36.47 18.88
CA ARG A 674 39.18 -37.07 18.73
C ARG A 674 38.44 -36.49 17.54
N GLU A 675 38.06 -37.34 16.59
CA GLU A 675 37.22 -37.04 15.44
C GLU A 675 36.14 -38.11 15.26
N SER A 676 34.88 -37.75 15.52
CA SER A 676 33.76 -38.71 15.54
C SER A 676 34.06 -39.90 16.47
N ASN A 677 33.99 -41.14 16.00
CA ASN A 677 34.34 -42.34 16.75
C ASN A 677 35.80 -42.79 16.54
N VAL A 678 36.69 -41.87 16.13
CA VAL A 678 38.09 -42.18 15.81
C VAL A 678 39.03 -41.30 16.63
N TRP A 679 40.00 -41.93 17.27
CA TRP A 679 41.21 -41.28 17.75
C TRP A 679 42.20 -41.20 16.59
N ARG A 680 42.29 -40.02 15.97
CA ARG A 680 43.09 -39.80 14.77
C ARG A 680 44.43 -39.17 15.13
N CYS A 681 45.50 -39.77 14.63
CA CYS A 681 46.87 -39.34 14.88
C CYS A 681 47.53 -38.88 13.57
N HIS A 682 47.92 -37.61 13.53
CA HIS A 682 48.58 -36.99 12.38
C HIS A 682 49.96 -36.43 12.69
N PHE A 683 50.36 -36.44 13.96
CA PHE A 683 51.60 -35.86 14.42
C PHE A 683 52.29 -36.80 15.41
N GLY A 684 53.62 -36.90 15.29
CA GLY A 684 54.47 -37.79 16.09
C GLY A 684 55.24 -38.81 15.25
N THR A 685 56.19 -39.47 15.91
CA THR A 685 57.05 -40.49 15.31
C THR A 685 56.28 -41.76 14.92
N GLU A 686 55.18 -42.07 15.61
CA GLU A 686 54.35 -43.23 15.32
C GLU A 686 53.56 -43.08 14.01
N PRO A 687 52.81 -41.99 13.77
CA PRO A 687 52.27 -41.70 12.45
C PRO A 687 53.35 -41.75 11.36
N LEU A 688 54.53 -41.16 11.59
CA LEU A 688 55.61 -41.22 10.58
C LEU A 688 55.98 -42.68 10.22
N ARG A 689 56.15 -43.54 11.24
CA ARG A 689 56.50 -44.96 11.09
C ARG A 689 55.46 -45.77 10.32
N ASN A 690 54.17 -45.48 10.50
CA ASN A 690 53.08 -46.20 9.82
C ASN A 690 52.62 -45.52 8.52
N SER A 691 53.32 -44.49 8.06
CA SER A 691 52.93 -43.76 6.85
C SER A 691 53.17 -44.62 5.60
N PRO A 692 52.16 -44.83 4.73
CA PRO A 692 52.34 -45.55 3.47
C PRO A 692 53.30 -44.83 2.50
N LEU A 693 53.53 -43.53 2.71
CA LEU A 693 54.47 -42.72 1.94
C LEU A 693 55.93 -43.13 2.19
N PHE A 694 56.25 -43.60 3.41
CA PHE A 694 57.60 -44.04 3.81
C PHE A 694 57.63 -45.54 4.12
N ALA A 695 56.69 -46.30 3.54
CA ALA A 695 56.58 -47.73 3.77
C ALA A 695 57.89 -48.44 3.40
N ALA A 696 58.27 -49.42 4.23
CA ALA A 696 59.41 -50.29 3.98
C ALA A 696 59.06 -51.74 4.30
N SER A 697 59.63 -52.66 3.52
CA SER A 697 59.65 -54.09 3.79
C SER A 697 61.09 -54.54 3.96
N PHE A 698 61.44 -55.04 5.13
CA PHE A 698 62.79 -55.53 5.45
C PHE A 698 62.96 -57.04 5.20
N SER A 699 62.16 -57.61 4.30
CA SER A 699 62.34 -58.97 3.79
C SER A 699 63.66 -59.11 3.01
N VAL A 700 64.11 -60.36 2.82
CA VAL A 700 65.33 -60.68 2.05
C VAL A 700 65.33 -60.02 0.67
N SER A 701 64.17 -60.03 -0.01
CA SER A 701 63.88 -59.10 -1.09
C SER A 701 62.88 -58.08 -0.58
N GLY A 702 63.33 -56.84 -0.45
CA GLY A 702 62.65 -55.78 0.30
C GLY A 702 62.72 -54.43 -0.40
N TYR A 703 62.10 -53.43 0.22
CA TYR A 703 62.10 -52.07 -0.29
C TYR A 703 62.00 -51.05 0.83
N SER A 704 62.39 -49.81 0.55
CA SER A 704 62.15 -48.64 1.38
C SER A 704 61.78 -47.47 0.48
N LYS A 705 60.69 -46.79 0.84
CA LYS A 705 60.29 -45.52 0.21
C LYS A 705 60.85 -44.35 1.00
N MET A 706 61.47 -43.42 0.29
CA MET A 706 62.09 -42.22 0.86
C MET A 706 61.17 -41.00 0.70
N PRO A 707 61.33 -39.96 1.54
CA PRO A 707 60.40 -38.82 1.49
C PRO A 707 60.41 -37.97 0.22
N ASN A 708 61.48 -38.04 -0.56
CA ASN A 708 61.58 -37.38 -1.86
C ASN A 708 60.87 -38.15 -2.99
N GLY A 709 60.24 -39.28 -2.70
CA GLY A 709 59.56 -40.14 -3.68
C GLY A 709 60.45 -41.23 -4.28
N ASP A 710 61.75 -41.25 -3.94
CA ASP A 710 62.63 -42.34 -4.37
C ASP A 710 62.28 -43.63 -3.63
N ILE A 711 62.40 -44.74 -4.33
CA ILE A 711 62.24 -46.07 -3.79
C ILE A 711 63.57 -46.80 -4.00
N GLU A 712 64.12 -47.35 -2.93
CA GLU A 712 65.24 -48.28 -2.99
C GLU A 712 64.70 -49.68 -2.73
N MET A 713 64.94 -50.60 -3.67
CA MET A 713 64.60 -52.00 -3.54
C MET A 713 65.88 -52.83 -3.52
N TRP A 714 65.85 -53.95 -2.82
CA TRP A 714 66.98 -54.86 -2.74
C TRP A 714 66.54 -56.30 -2.75
N GLY A 715 67.50 -57.18 -3.04
CA GLY A 715 67.29 -58.61 -2.92
C GLY A 715 68.56 -59.40 -3.18
N LEU A 716 68.44 -60.70 -2.97
CA LEU A 716 69.43 -61.69 -3.37
C LEU A 716 68.84 -62.51 -4.51
N THR A 717 69.66 -62.77 -5.53
CA THR A 717 69.35 -63.69 -6.63
C THR A 717 70.54 -64.64 -6.84
N GLY A 718 70.33 -65.82 -7.41
CA GLY A 718 71.39 -66.79 -7.66
C GLY A 718 70.87 -68.06 -8.33
N GLY A 719 71.76 -69.01 -8.61
CA GLY A 719 71.39 -70.30 -9.24
C GLY A 719 71.36 -70.29 -10.77
N SER A 720 71.78 -69.18 -11.41
CA SER A 720 71.83 -69.05 -12.87
C SER A 720 73.11 -69.66 -13.45
N ALA A 721 73.01 -70.32 -14.61
CA ALA A 721 74.19 -70.82 -15.31
C ALA A 721 75.00 -69.66 -15.93
N PRO A 722 76.34 -69.78 -16.06
CA PRO A 722 77.16 -68.77 -16.71
C PRO A 722 76.65 -68.42 -18.12
N GLY A 723 76.48 -67.12 -18.40
CA GLY A 723 75.96 -66.61 -19.68
C GLY A 723 74.43 -66.69 -19.87
N ALA A 724 73.69 -67.32 -18.95
CA ALA A 724 72.23 -67.38 -19.04
C ALA A 724 71.59 -66.04 -18.63
N VAL A 725 70.58 -65.61 -19.39
CA VAL A 725 69.77 -64.43 -19.05
C VAL A 725 68.70 -64.85 -18.06
N THR A 726 68.77 -64.33 -16.84
CA THR A 726 67.91 -64.71 -15.72
C THR A 726 67.07 -63.52 -15.25
N PRO A 727 65.74 -63.65 -15.18
CA PRO A 727 64.86 -62.58 -14.71
C PRO A 727 64.85 -62.48 -13.18
N VAL A 728 64.75 -61.25 -12.69
CA VAL A 728 64.58 -60.89 -11.27
C VAL A 728 63.38 -59.96 -11.16
N THR A 729 62.40 -60.35 -10.35
CA THR A 729 61.19 -59.56 -10.07
C THR A 729 61.39 -58.69 -8.84
N PHE A 730 60.99 -57.43 -8.94
CA PHE A 730 61.03 -56.52 -7.79
C PHE A 730 59.91 -56.83 -6.77
N PRO A 731 60.14 -56.59 -5.46
CA PRO A 731 59.12 -56.73 -4.41
C PRO A 731 57.84 -55.91 -4.64
N MET A 732 57.96 -54.80 -5.37
CA MET A 732 56.85 -54.02 -5.88
C MET A 732 57.26 -53.35 -7.19
N ALA A 733 56.28 -52.90 -7.98
CA ALA A 733 56.58 -52.12 -9.17
C ALA A 733 57.03 -50.70 -8.79
N PHE A 734 58.05 -50.17 -9.46
CA PHE A 734 58.32 -48.73 -9.46
C PHE A 734 57.13 -48.00 -10.12
N PRO A 735 56.48 -47.03 -9.45
CA PRO A 735 55.33 -46.33 -10.02
C PRO A 735 55.62 -45.69 -11.40
N ASN A 736 56.76 -45.01 -11.52
CA ASN A 736 57.15 -44.26 -12.71
C ASN A 736 58.24 -44.95 -13.52
N ALA A 737 59.38 -45.27 -12.92
CA ALA A 737 60.48 -45.93 -13.62
C ALA A 737 61.52 -46.50 -12.65
N CYS A 738 62.18 -47.58 -13.07
CA CYS A 738 63.47 -47.95 -12.51
C CYS A 738 64.56 -47.12 -13.21
N HIS A 739 65.41 -46.44 -12.45
CA HIS A 739 66.46 -45.56 -12.98
C HIS A 739 67.84 -46.21 -12.94
N ASN A 740 68.10 -47.03 -11.91
CA ASN A 740 69.40 -47.63 -11.72
C ASN A 740 69.30 -48.99 -11.06
N ILE A 741 70.15 -49.92 -11.49
CA ILE A 741 70.31 -51.24 -10.89
C ILE A 741 71.79 -51.49 -10.71
N GLN A 742 72.16 -51.87 -9.50
CA GLN A 742 73.51 -52.26 -9.12
C GLN A 742 73.47 -53.71 -8.68
N MET A 743 74.43 -54.49 -9.16
CA MET A 743 74.61 -55.86 -8.74
C MET A 743 76.02 -56.05 -8.25
N THR A 744 76.13 -56.72 -7.11
CA THR A 744 77.40 -57.11 -6.52
C THR A 744 77.39 -58.61 -6.30
N TYR A 745 78.47 -59.27 -6.69
CA TYR A 745 78.68 -60.67 -6.36
C TYR A 745 78.74 -60.85 -4.85
N VAL A 746 78.07 -61.89 -4.35
CA VAL A 746 78.07 -62.28 -2.94
C VAL A 746 78.55 -63.72 -2.83
N ASP A 747 79.58 -63.94 -2.01
CA ASP A 747 80.08 -65.27 -1.68
C ASP A 747 79.37 -65.79 -0.43
N SER A 748 78.82 -67.00 -0.50
CA SER A 748 78.25 -67.71 0.66
C SER A 748 79.32 -68.36 1.55
N GLY A 749 80.61 -68.16 1.25
CA GLY A 749 81.75 -68.61 2.06
C GLY A 749 82.26 -70.02 1.73
N THR A 750 81.75 -70.64 0.66
CA THR A 750 82.05 -72.03 0.28
C THR A 750 82.79 -72.17 -1.06
N GLN A 751 83.18 -71.08 -1.72
CA GLN A 751 83.82 -71.10 -3.05
C GLN A 751 85.30 -70.67 -3.04
N SER A 752 86.12 -71.42 -3.78
CA SER A 752 87.56 -71.15 -3.98
C SER A 752 87.79 -69.78 -4.65
N PRO A 753 88.82 -69.00 -4.27
CA PRO A 753 89.14 -67.70 -4.88
C PRO A 753 89.28 -67.71 -6.41
N ALA A 754 89.68 -68.83 -7.00
CA ALA A 754 89.81 -69.01 -8.45
C ALA A 754 88.47 -69.16 -9.20
N SER A 755 87.37 -69.34 -8.45
CA SER A 755 86.00 -69.51 -8.98
C SER A 755 85.10 -68.31 -8.66
N ARG A 756 85.64 -67.22 -8.11
CA ARG A 756 84.87 -66.04 -7.70
C ARG A 756 84.58 -65.14 -8.90
N GLY A 757 83.28 -65.05 -9.24
CA GLY A 757 82.61 -63.99 -10.01
C GLY A 757 83.32 -63.42 -11.24
N GLY A 758 82.87 -63.81 -12.44
CA GLY A 758 83.09 -63.01 -13.66
C GLY A 758 82.17 -61.77 -13.68
N PRO A 759 82.42 -60.78 -14.55
CA PRO A 759 81.59 -59.58 -14.65
C PRO A 759 80.09 -59.93 -14.72
N VAL A 760 79.31 -59.20 -13.93
CA VAL A 760 77.84 -59.28 -13.91
C VAL A 760 77.32 -58.17 -14.79
N GLN A 761 76.39 -58.50 -15.67
CA GLN A 761 75.76 -57.56 -16.57
C GLN A 761 74.27 -57.50 -16.26
N VAL A 762 73.78 -56.29 -16.00
CA VAL A 762 72.34 -56.00 -15.96
C VAL A 762 71.88 -55.82 -17.39
N GLY A 763 70.93 -56.64 -17.82
CA GLY A 763 70.27 -56.56 -19.12
C GLY A 763 69.07 -55.61 -19.10
N SER A 764 68.08 -55.88 -19.94
CA SER A 764 66.83 -55.10 -20.00
C SER A 764 66.14 -55.02 -18.64
N TYR A 765 65.70 -53.83 -18.25
CA TYR A 765 64.94 -53.60 -17.03
C TYR A 765 63.65 -52.83 -17.30
N SER A 766 62.70 -52.98 -16.37
CA SER A 766 61.36 -52.40 -16.42
C SER A 766 60.92 -51.95 -15.03
N LYS A 767 59.69 -51.46 -14.91
CA LYS A 767 59.11 -51.09 -13.61
C LYS A 767 58.98 -52.27 -12.65
N THR A 768 58.89 -53.51 -13.14
CA THR A 768 58.55 -54.69 -12.34
C THR A 768 59.73 -55.64 -12.11
N GLY A 769 60.87 -55.40 -12.74
CA GLY A 769 62.02 -56.28 -12.63
C GLY A 769 63.07 -56.04 -13.72
N PHE A 770 64.11 -56.85 -13.70
CA PHE A 770 65.22 -56.78 -14.65
C PHE A 770 65.77 -58.16 -14.97
N ASN A 771 66.51 -58.26 -16.06
CA ASN A 771 67.28 -59.45 -16.41
C ASN A 771 68.75 -59.25 -16.04
N TYR A 772 69.45 -60.30 -15.63
CA TYR A 772 70.90 -60.28 -15.48
C TYR A 772 71.55 -61.52 -16.06
N SER A 773 72.84 -61.41 -16.37
CA SER A 773 73.71 -62.53 -16.68
C SER A 773 75.07 -62.32 -16.01
N HIS A 774 75.83 -63.40 -15.82
CA HIS A 774 77.19 -63.33 -15.31
C HIS A 774 78.10 -64.29 -16.07
N SER A 775 79.38 -63.94 -16.19
CA SER A 775 80.39 -64.77 -16.85
C SER A 775 81.30 -65.54 -15.89
N GLY A 776 80.90 -65.66 -14.61
CA GLY A 776 81.61 -66.47 -13.62
C GLY A 776 81.57 -67.97 -13.95
N SER A 777 82.43 -68.78 -13.32
CA SER A 777 82.57 -70.20 -13.62
C SER A 777 81.62 -71.13 -12.85
N SER A 778 80.76 -70.58 -11.96
CA SER A 778 79.89 -71.36 -11.07
C SER A 778 78.41 -70.96 -11.20
N SER A 779 77.52 -71.97 -11.19
CA SER A 779 76.06 -71.78 -11.10
C SER A 779 75.56 -71.56 -9.67
N SER A 780 76.41 -71.72 -8.66
CA SER A 780 76.09 -71.42 -7.25
C SER A 780 76.43 -69.98 -6.84
N ALA A 781 76.80 -69.13 -7.82
CA ALA A 781 77.01 -67.71 -7.60
C ALA A 781 75.71 -67.02 -7.12
N GLN A 782 75.83 -66.23 -6.05
CA GLN A 782 74.77 -65.35 -5.58
C GLN A 782 75.14 -63.90 -5.86
N HIS A 783 74.12 -63.10 -6.12
CA HIS A 783 74.27 -61.69 -6.40
C HIS A 783 73.27 -60.91 -5.56
N PHE A 784 73.80 -59.95 -4.81
CA PHE A 784 72.96 -58.96 -4.18
C PHE A 784 72.72 -57.85 -5.18
N TRP A 785 71.46 -57.46 -5.30
CA TRP A 785 71.06 -56.38 -6.18
C TRP A 785 70.39 -55.27 -5.38
N ARG A 786 70.59 -54.05 -5.87
CA ARG A 786 69.86 -52.86 -5.45
C ARG A 786 69.31 -52.16 -6.68
N ALA A 787 68.05 -51.76 -6.62
CA ALA A 787 67.41 -50.97 -7.64
C ALA A 787 66.92 -49.65 -7.04
N LYS A 788 67.13 -48.56 -7.75
CA LYS A 788 66.59 -47.23 -7.43
C LYS A 788 65.68 -46.75 -8.54
N GLY A 789 64.59 -46.12 -8.15
CA GLY A 789 63.55 -45.64 -9.04
C GLY A 789 62.52 -44.83 -8.27
N ASN A 790 61.45 -44.42 -8.95
CA ASN A 790 60.33 -43.69 -8.36
C ASN A 790 59.01 -44.05 -9.03
#